data_AF-A0A1V9ZXR1-F1
#
_entry.id   AF-A0A1V9ZXR1-F1
#
_cell.length_a   1.000
_cell.length_b   1.000
_cell.length_c   1.000
_cell.angle_alpha   90.00
_cell.angle_beta   90.00
_cell.angle_gamma   90.00
#
_symmetry.space_group_name_H-M   'P 1'
#
loop_
_entity.id
_entity.type
_entity.pdbx_description
1 polymer ?
#
loop_
_entity_poly.entity_id
_entity_poly.type
_entity_poly.pdbx_seq_one_letter_code
_entity_poly.pdbx_strand_id
1 'polypeptide(L)'
;MALNQLLHRKSQLTRRRRASSIRMMRNVEVPRYECQRSSKTVVYITSIDNGSDYWEIPIRYSRYHEFWSALCKTDKKWVSKLPFPEKSFGFGKDSPDYRRRQLDLFMRQLNALFTSLSAEGQDLVLDFLEAKHHLYHYERESSLYDHYDDEKASRRGFKSSTHSETDCEDNQSEPRIDSPSFPDRSSSLHHTRSSSLHSSHCSSVHEEMKLPLQATPRVTPSAAPCKEVPLTPSPSAAPSKEVLLTPSPSAAPSKEVLLSPSPTAMMAPQHVAPPVEINAVQPTTSKLQSLVSQVELYAAPDHDSTLPLWQQESTLSTYTRPAHLNPVVVKTWARYGEPTADMAGVESNILFDGRNFTVQTRMTLGRCQRLCKKLQGRCKAYVWRKMGGGTCMIKDVVGAKRLVDGAVSKRTKIPEHVDPLPVAQTTTTWGLPLPTYTFSYTSNASWLDEKNLRTKGYPLHSFGHVYSIGECATLATTVFQTLFTYNPTKLECYVYAYARKATEPGVYMRKSNGIMFDALPEAFQTAEVVNGTSLTDCATACEKSICVAYRLDGSSCKLYAPSIHGNDYFAGWIHQPLIRRDVNHFQYLNLRGYALDGLNVTSTIPSISTLDACALAANSTGNILFAFNAVAQTCSMLNIGKSMNTTTYLMNNPTSSVPLLNAAFTNGSVDRILVEKVDNASSCALPPLCQVTSNECFATTFNSSSNECELYKAKRSFEGNLEIGWLAKTSLPTKLNTTEKVAFFVTAHQDDHELFMIQSVLNSIGEANTKVIFVYITAGDLFSLLKWEKRERSTIVGTQVALEYHGLYQTNAVYENVDIGKHTITKVTMGNAIHYMMRLPEAGSTRMMNPGNRKSSLWMTSMDKPNERYNSYNDVKMVVENILELEAEGISHIEFHTSEFLRMNMVYNSTVQEDHFLHRATGELTASIIESHPKWQSCAHQQYYFGYQKWMWTPDLPPTVAQFQRYLWLREFAGIMDPRNSSNGWDFHAKQLGRMYKSRIITPSVTSCL
;
A
#
# COMPACT_ATOMS: atom_id res chain seq x y z
N MET A 1 -22.06 46.32 -35.60
CA MET A 1 -21.16 45.75 -34.57
C MET A 1 -21.83 44.72 -33.66
N ALA A 2 -22.99 45.01 -33.04
CA ALA A 2 -23.66 44.12 -32.08
C ALA A 2 -23.82 42.65 -32.54
N LEU A 3 -24.19 42.40 -33.81
CA LEU A 3 -24.33 41.03 -34.35
C LEU A 3 -23.03 40.21 -34.25
N ASN A 4 -21.87 40.83 -34.51
CA ASN A 4 -20.58 40.15 -34.38
C ASN A 4 -20.24 39.86 -32.91
N GLN A 5 -20.59 40.75 -31.97
CA GLN A 5 -20.45 40.48 -30.53
C GLN A 5 -21.39 39.34 -30.07
N LEU A 6 -22.60 39.26 -30.62
CA LEU A 6 -23.55 38.17 -30.34
C LEU A 6 -23.03 36.82 -30.86
N LEU A 7 -22.53 36.78 -32.09
CA LEU A 7 -21.88 35.60 -32.68
C LEU A 7 -20.62 35.21 -31.91
N HIS A 8 -19.79 36.17 -31.49
CA HIS A 8 -18.59 35.90 -30.72
C HIS A 8 -18.90 35.40 -29.30
N ARG A 9 -19.96 35.90 -28.65
CA ARG A 9 -20.49 35.36 -27.38
C ARG A 9 -21.05 33.94 -27.57
N LYS A 10 -21.85 33.67 -28.60
CA LYS A 10 -22.33 32.30 -28.91
C LYS A 10 -21.16 31.33 -29.13
N SER A 11 -20.13 31.74 -29.87
CA SER A 11 -18.89 30.97 -30.08
C SER A 11 -18.11 30.71 -28.79
N GLN A 12 -18.01 31.69 -27.89
CA GLN A 12 -17.39 31.49 -26.58
C GLN A 12 -18.22 30.60 -25.65
N LEU A 13 -19.56 30.66 -25.73
CA LEU A 13 -20.45 29.79 -24.97
C LEU A 13 -20.41 28.34 -25.44
N THR A 14 -20.39 28.07 -26.75
CA THR A 14 -20.18 26.69 -27.25
C THR A 14 -18.77 26.18 -26.96
N ARG A 15 -17.73 27.04 -27.01
CA ARG A 15 -16.39 26.67 -26.51
C ARG A 15 -16.36 26.40 -25.00
N ARG A 16 -17.10 27.14 -24.16
CA ARG A 16 -17.18 26.90 -22.71
C ARG A 16 -17.96 25.63 -22.38
N ARG A 17 -19.11 25.37 -23.02
CA ARG A 17 -19.84 24.10 -22.87
C ARG A 17 -19.00 22.91 -23.32
N ARG A 18 -18.29 23.00 -24.46
CA ARG A 18 -17.30 21.97 -24.84
C ARG A 18 -16.17 21.84 -23.83
N ALA A 19 -15.68 22.94 -23.25
CA ALA A 19 -14.61 22.88 -22.23
C ALA A 19 -15.02 22.21 -20.91
N SER A 20 -16.31 22.26 -20.51
CA SER A 20 -16.82 21.43 -19.41
C SER A 20 -16.99 19.97 -19.85
N SER A 21 -17.53 19.71 -21.05
CA SER A 21 -17.67 18.35 -21.59
C SER A 21 -16.34 17.61 -21.84
N ILE A 22 -15.25 18.36 -22.08
CA ILE A 22 -13.89 17.85 -22.33
C ILE A 22 -13.28 17.07 -21.15
N ARG A 23 -13.97 16.98 -20.00
CA ARG A 23 -13.53 16.24 -18.81
C ARG A 23 -14.43 15.07 -18.39
N MET A 24 -15.42 14.69 -19.21
CA MET A 24 -16.56 13.86 -18.79
C MET A 24 -16.50 12.37 -19.22
N MET A 25 -15.30 11.79 -19.34
CA MET A 25 -15.09 10.34 -19.44
C MET A 25 -13.81 9.98 -18.68
N ARG A 26 -13.94 9.65 -17.39
CA ARG A 26 -12.81 9.25 -16.54
C ARG A 26 -12.24 7.91 -16.99
N ASN A 27 -13.11 6.97 -17.32
CA ASN A 27 -12.72 5.65 -17.78
C ASN A 27 -13.65 5.14 -18.88
N VAL A 28 -13.09 4.39 -19.83
CA VAL A 28 -13.82 3.68 -20.88
C VAL A 28 -13.13 2.34 -21.11
N GLU A 29 -13.85 1.25 -20.87
CA GLU A 29 -13.31 -0.11 -20.91
C GLU A 29 -14.19 -1.05 -21.75
N VAL A 30 -13.65 -2.21 -22.12
CA VAL A 30 -14.42 -3.31 -22.72
C VAL A 30 -14.25 -4.57 -21.85
N PRO A 31 -14.84 -4.60 -20.63
CA PRO A 31 -14.52 -5.61 -19.61
C PRO A 31 -14.91 -7.03 -20.01
N ARG A 32 -16.00 -7.21 -20.79
CA ARG A 32 -16.54 -8.53 -21.16
C ARG A 32 -17.17 -8.55 -22.55
N TYR A 33 -17.48 -9.74 -23.04
CA TYR A 33 -18.30 -9.95 -24.24
C TYR A 33 -19.42 -10.95 -23.92
N GLU A 34 -20.52 -10.85 -24.62
CA GLU A 34 -21.71 -11.68 -24.40
C GLU A 34 -22.25 -12.22 -25.74
N CYS A 35 -22.76 -13.45 -25.73
CA CYS A 35 -23.42 -14.06 -26.89
C CYS A 35 -24.92 -13.74 -26.84
N GLN A 36 -25.41 -12.91 -27.74
CA GLN A 36 -26.81 -12.49 -27.77
C GLN A 36 -27.71 -13.71 -28.08
N ARG A 37 -28.48 -14.15 -27.07
CA ARG A 37 -29.20 -15.44 -27.05
C ARG A 37 -30.08 -15.71 -28.28
N SER A 38 -30.65 -14.67 -28.89
CA SER A 38 -31.52 -14.77 -30.07
C SER A 38 -30.81 -14.86 -31.43
N SER A 39 -29.52 -14.53 -31.53
CA SER A 39 -28.85 -14.34 -32.84
C SER A 39 -27.44 -14.94 -32.95
N LYS A 40 -26.96 -15.66 -31.92
CA LYS A 40 -25.58 -16.20 -31.83
C LYS A 40 -24.47 -15.16 -32.08
N THR A 41 -24.79 -13.87 -32.03
CA THR A 41 -23.87 -12.77 -32.34
C THR A 41 -23.17 -12.32 -31.05
N VAL A 42 -21.85 -12.15 -31.12
CA VAL A 42 -21.07 -11.60 -30.00
C VAL A 42 -21.24 -10.07 -29.96
N VAL A 43 -21.63 -9.56 -28.79
CA VAL A 43 -21.54 -8.14 -28.42
C VAL A 43 -20.41 -7.94 -27.42
N TYR A 44 -19.75 -6.80 -27.49
CA TYR A 44 -18.68 -6.39 -26.59
C TYR A 44 -19.26 -5.35 -25.64
N ILE A 45 -19.36 -5.72 -24.37
CA ILE A 45 -19.91 -4.79 -23.37
C ILE A 45 -18.85 -3.74 -23.12
N THR A 46 -19.21 -2.49 -23.43
CA THR A 46 -18.36 -1.32 -23.30
C THR A 46 -18.87 -0.53 -22.11
N SER A 47 -18.07 -0.36 -21.08
CA SER A 47 -18.43 0.39 -19.88
C SER A 47 -17.84 1.80 -19.92
N ILE A 48 -18.60 2.78 -19.44
CA ILE A 48 -18.23 4.19 -19.41
C ILE A 48 -18.46 4.72 -17.99
N ASP A 49 -17.45 5.37 -17.43
CA ASP A 49 -17.53 6.16 -16.19
C ASP A 49 -17.20 7.63 -16.52
N ASN A 50 -18.13 8.54 -16.24
CA ASN A 50 -17.89 9.99 -16.35
C ASN A 50 -17.48 10.65 -15.01
N GLY A 51 -17.51 9.91 -13.90
CA GLY A 51 -17.26 10.40 -12.55
C GLY A 51 -18.51 10.83 -11.76
N SER A 52 -19.70 10.65 -12.33
CA SER A 52 -21.01 10.95 -11.75
C SER A 52 -22.13 9.98 -12.18
N ASP A 53 -21.96 9.30 -13.31
CA ASP A 53 -22.84 8.25 -13.84
C ASP A 53 -22.02 7.16 -14.53
N TYR A 54 -22.54 5.93 -14.53
CA TYR A 54 -21.93 4.73 -15.09
C TYR A 54 -22.94 3.96 -15.95
N TRP A 55 -22.59 3.68 -17.21
CA TRP A 55 -23.43 2.91 -18.11
C TRP A 55 -22.64 1.89 -18.94
N GLU A 56 -23.35 0.87 -19.42
CA GLU A 56 -22.79 -0.20 -20.24
C GLU A 56 -23.56 -0.32 -21.56
N ILE A 57 -22.83 -0.41 -22.68
CA ILE A 57 -23.40 -0.53 -24.02
C ILE A 57 -22.96 -1.85 -24.66
N PRO A 58 -23.88 -2.72 -25.13
CA PRO A 58 -23.55 -3.95 -25.85
C PRO A 58 -23.23 -3.66 -27.34
N ILE A 59 -21.97 -3.31 -27.63
CA ILE A 59 -21.55 -2.88 -28.97
C ILE A 59 -21.07 -4.06 -29.82
N ARG A 60 -21.62 -4.22 -31.03
CA ARG A 60 -21.14 -5.21 -32.02
C ARG A 60 -19.81 -4.77 -32.66
N TYR A 61 -18.93 -5.72 -32.96
CA TYR A 61 -17.63 -5.42 -33.59
C TYR A 61 -17.75 -4.66 -34.93
N SER A 62 -18.85 -4.84 -35.68
CA SER A 62 -19.12 -4.05 -36.90
C SER A 62 -19.22 -2.55 -36.59
N ARG A 63 -20.03 -2.17 -35.59
CA ARG A 63 -20.20 -0.77 -35.12
C ARG A 63 -18.88 -0.19 -34.61
N TYR A 64 -18.06 -1.01 -33.92
CA TYR A 64 -16.69 -0.66 -33.54
C TYR A 64 -15.79 -0.35 -34.75
N HIS A 65 -15.81 -1.19 -35.79
CA HIS A 65 -15.02 -0.99 -37.00
C HIS A 65 -15.52 0.20 -37.82
N GLU A 66 -16.83 0.42 -37.91
CA GLU A 66 -17.44 1.58 -38.56
C GLU A 66 -17.02 2.88 -37.86
N PHE A 67 -17.07 2.91 -36.53
CA PHE A 67 -16.58 4.02 -35.70
C PHE A 67 -15.09 4.29 -35.91
N TRP A 68 -14.22 3.28 -35.81
CA TRP A 68 -12.79 3.44 -36.10
C TRP A 68 -12.54 3.94 -37.53
N SER A 69 -13.31 3.45 -38.51
CA SER A 69 -13.23 3.89 -39.91
C SER A 69 -13.70 5.33 -40.14
N ALA A 70 -14.62 5.83 -39.32
CA ALA A 70 -15.03 7.23 -39.33
C ALA A 70 -13.97 8.12 -38.66
N LEU A 71 -13.49 7.72 -37.48
CA LEU A 71 -12.49 8.48 -36.72
C LEU A 71 -11.13 8.54 -37.43
N CYS A 72 -10.76 7.51 -38.19
CA CYS A 72 -9.60 7.53 -39.08
C CYS A 72 -9.73 8.49 -40.29
N LYS A 73 -10.92 9.06 -40.57
CA LYS A 73 -11.10 10.11 -41.58
C LYS A 73 -10.88 11.51 -41.00
N THR A 74 -11.35 11.77 -39.77
CA THR A 74 -11.17 13.07 -39.10
C THR A 74 -9.75 13.21 -38.50
N ASP A 75 -9.27 12.16 -37.83
CA ASP A 75 -8.14 12.24 -36.89
C ASP A 75 -7.02 11.23 -37.19
N LYS A 76 -6.84 10.89 -38.48
CA LYS A 76 -5.89 9.88 -38.97
C LYS A 76 -4.51 9.91 -38.28
N LYS A 77 -3.94 11.12 -38.09
CA LYS A 77 -2.63 11.36 -37.45
C LYS A 77 -2.47 10.67 -36.09
N TRP A 78 -3.55 10.62 -35.31
CA TRP A 78 -3.61 10.03 -33.98
C TRP A 78 -4.16 8.60 -34.05
N VAL A 79 -5.32 8.42 -34.69
CA VAL A 79 -6.11 7.18 -34.64
C VAL A 79 -5.45 6.03 -35.41
N SER A 80 -4.74 6.30 -36.51
CA SER A 80 -4.07 5.25 -37.31
C SER A 80 -2.82 4.66 -36.65
N LYS A 81 -2.53 5.05 -35.40
CA LYS A 81 -1.45 4.50 -34.56
C LYS A 81 -1.99 3.68 -33.38
N LEU A 82 -3.30 3.72 -33.14
CA LEU A 82 -3.93 2.94 -32.08
C LEU A 82 -4.06 1.48 -32.52
N PRO A 83 -3.84 0.50 -31.62
CA PRO A 83 -4.11 -0.90 -31.91
C PRO A 83 -5.61 -1.08 -32.12
N PHE A 84 -6.01 -1.56 -33.29
CA PHE A 84 -7.40 -1.91 -33.59
C PHE A 84 -7.44 -3.28 -34.27
N PRO A 85 -8.30 -4.22 -33.85
CA PRO A 85 -8.35 -5.55 -34.45
C PRO A 85 -8.95 -5.48 -35.87
N GLU A 86 -8.16 -5.86 -36.87
CA GLU A 86 -8.56 -5.83 -38.29
C GLU A 86 -9.68 -6.83 -38.63
N LYS A 87 -10.37 -6.60 -39.75
CA LYS A 87 -11.30 -7.57 -40.34
C LYS A 87 -10.52 -8.73 -40.98
N SER A 88 -10.18 -9.72 -40.17
CA SER A 88 -9.57 -10.98 -40.59
C SER A 88 -10.49 -11.73 -41.60
N PHE A 89 -10.19 -11.59 -42.89
CA PHE A 89 -10.87 -12.30 -43.99
C PHE A 89 -10.44 -13.78 -44.04
N GLY A 90 -10.89 -14.55 -43.04
CA GLY A 90 -10.69 -15.99 -42.94
C GLY A 90 -11.39 -16.54 -41.70
N PHE A 91 -12.05 -17.69 -41.85
CA PHE A 91 -12.86 -18.27 -40.77
C PHE A 91 -12.02 -18.58 -39.51
N GLY A 92 -12.31 -17.87 -38.40
CA GLY A 92 -12.06 -18.36 -37.05
C GLY A 92 -10.70 -18.10 -36.40
N LYS A 93 -9.86 -17.15 -36.86
CA LYS A 93 -8.55 -16.90 -36.22
C LYS A 93 -8.58 -16.07 -34.93
N ASP A 94 -9.49 -15.10 -34.80
CA ASP A 94 -9.60 -14.29 -33.58
C ASP A 94 -10.65 -14.88 -32.64
N SER A 95 -10.27 -15.23 -31.40
CA SER A 95 -11.26 -15.56 -30.37
C SER A 95 -12.04 -14.31 -29.94
N PRO A 96 -13.29 -14.45 -29.48
CA PRO A 96 -14.06 -13.33 -28.92
C PRO A 96 -13.30 -12.61 -27.80
N ASP A 97 -12.63 -13.33 -26.89
CA ASP A 97 -11.81 -12.72 -25.86
C ASP A 97 -10.59 -11.97 -26.43
N TYR A 98 -9.84 -12.53 -27.38
CA TYR A 98 -8.71 -11.82 -28.00
C TYR A 98 -9.17 -10.49 -28.59
N ARG A 99 -10.29 -10.50 -29.32
CA ARG A 99 -10.89 -9.29 -29.89
C ARG A 99 -11.38 -8.32 -28.80
N ARG A 100 -11.94 -8.82 -27.68
CA ARG A 100 -12.26 -7.99 -26.50
C ARG A 100 -11.01 -7.29 -25.96
N ARG A 101 -9.87 -8.00 -25.78
CA ARG A 101 -8.63 -7.39 -25.25
C ARG A 101 -8.11 -6.27 -26.17
N GLN A 102 -8.21 -6.45 -27.49
CA GLN A 102 -7.80 -5.44 -28.46
C GLN A 102 -8.75 -4.22 -28.48
N LEU A 103 -10.07 -4.43 -28.36
CA LEU A 103 -11.04 -3.33 -28.26
C LEU A 103 -10.94 -2.56 -26.92
N ASP A 104 -10.65 -3.26 -25.82
CA ASP A 104 -10.36 -2.65 -24.52
C ASP A 104 -9.12 -1.75 -24.59
N LEU A 105 -8.02 -2.26 -25.16
CA LEU A 105 -6.79 -1.49 -25.35
C LEU A 105 -6.99 -0.29 -26.29
N PHE A 106 -7.77 -0.46 -27.36
CA PHE A 106 -8.16 0.62 -28.26
C PHE A 106 -8.89 1.74 -27.51
N MET A 107 -9.95 1.40 -26.76
CA MET A 107 -10.80 2.39 -26.09
C MET A 107 -10.08 3.13 -24.96
N ARG A 108 -9.27 2.45 -24.16
CA ARG A 108 -8.43 3.09 -23.11
C ARG A 108 -7.46 4.11 -23.72
N GLN A 109 -6.75 3.74 -24.79
CA GLN A 109 -5.81 4.64 -25.46
C GLN A 109 -6.53 5.79 -26.19
N LEU A 110 -7.70 5.52 -26.77
CA LEU A 110 -8.53 6.54 -27.41
C LEU A 110 -9.05 7.57 -26.38
N ASN A 111 -9.51 7.12 -25.20
CA ASN A 111 -9.95 8.03 -24.14
C ASN A 111 -8.80 8.95 -23.66
N ALA A 112 -7.59 8.39 -23.50
CA ALA A 112 -6.40 9.17 -23.18
C ALA A 112 -6.02 10.22 -24.26
N LEU A 113 -6.41 9.99 -25.52
CA LEU A 113 -6.22 10.93 -26.64
C LEU A 113 -7.42 11.84 -26.92
N PHE A 114 -8.56 11.68 -26.24
CA PHE A 114 -9.83 12.36 -26.56
C PHE A 114 -9.69 13.89 -26.68
N THR A 115 -8.94 14.51 -25.76
CA THR A 115 -8.69 15.96 -25.73
C THR A 115 -7.78 16.47 -26.86
N SER A 116 -7.08 15.56 -27.55
CA SER A 116 -6.18 15.84 -28.69
C SER A 116 -6.82 15.58 -30.06
N LEU A 117 -8.03 15.02 -30.09
CA LEU A 117 -8.84 14.85 -31.31
C LEU A 117 -9.43 16.19 -31.78
N SER A 118 -9.76 16.27 -33.06
CA SER A 118 -10.60 17.31 -33.64
C SER A 118 -11.98 17.39 -32.97
N ALA A 119 -12.70 18.50 -33.13
CA ALA A 119 -14.05 18.63 -32.59
C ALA A 119 -15.03 17.60 -33.18
N GLU A 120 -14.87 17.27 -34.47
CA GLU A 120 -15.64 16.24 -35.17
C GLU A 120 -15.30 14.84 -34.65
N GLY A 121 -14.01 14.58 -34.37
CA GLY A 121 -13.56 13.35 -33.70
C GLY A 121 -14.13 13.22 -32.29
N GLN A 122 -14.15 14.30 -31.50
CA GLN A 122 -14.75 14.30 -30.16
C GLN A 122 -16.26 14.03 -30.22
N ASP A 123 -16.98 14.68 -31.14
CA ASP A 123 -18.42 14.43 -31.34
C ASP A 123 -18.68 12.95 -31.72
N LEU A 124 -17.87 12.36 -32.61
CA LEU A 124 -17.95 10.95 -33.00
C LEU A 124 -17.76 9.98 -31.81
N VAL A 125 -16.80 10.25 -30.90
CA VAL A 125 -16.61 9.42 -29.70
C VAL A 125 -17.83 9.52 -28.78
N LEU A 126 -18.35 10.73 -28.55
CA LEU A 126 -19.51 10.95 -27.68
C LEU A 126 -20.81 10.35 -28.23
N ASP A 127 -20.98 10.31 -29.55
CA ASP A 127 -22.12 9.62 -30.20
C ASP A 127 -21.96 8.09 -30.19
N PHE A 128 -20.73 7.59 -30.38
CA PHE A 128 -20.45 6.14 -30.32
C PHE A 128 -20.70 5.55 -28.94
N LEU A 129 -20.37 6.31 -27.88
CA LEU A 129 -20.58 5.93 -26.48
C LEU A 129 -21.93 6.40 -25.92
N GLU A 130 -22.82 6.92 -26.76
CA GLU A 130 -24.19 7.38 -26.44
C GLU A 130 -24.25 8.42 -25.29
N ALA A 131 -23.10 9.02 -24.96
CA ALA A 131 -22.87 9.87 -23.80
C ALA A 131 -23.75 11.12 -23.78
N LYS A 132 -24.15 11.62 -24.96
CA LYS A 132 -25.03 12.79 -25.09
C LYS A 132 -26.39 12.60 -24.44
N HIS A 133 -26.86 11.36 -24.21
CA HIS A 133 -28.08 11.09 -23.45
C HIS A 133 -27.86 11.19 -21.94
N HIS A 134 -26.74 10.66 -21.43
CA HIS A 134 -26.38 10.70 -20.01
C HIS A 134 -26.01 12.12 -19.53
N LEU A 135 -25.43 12.94 -20.41
CA LEU A 135 -25.08 14.34 -20.12
C LEU A 135 -26.30 15.25 -19.83
N TYR A 136 -27.51 14.89 -20.28
CA TYR A 136 -28.70 15.75 -20.14
C TYR A 136 -29.27 15.81 -18.71
N HIS A 137 -28.98 14.84 -17.85
CA HIS A 137 -29.40 14.89 -16.45
C HIS A 137 -28.64 15.97 -15.66
N TYR A 138 -27.32 16.10 -15.90
CA TYR A 138 -26.45 17.03 -15.20
C TYR A 138 -26.82 18.51 -15.42
N GLU A 139 -27.10 18.92 -16.68
CA GLU A 139 -27.52 20.31 -16.95
C GLU A 139 -28.89 20.64 -16.30
N ARG A 140 -29.80 19.66 -16.17
CA ARG A 140 -31.13 19.88 -15.59
C ARG A 140 -31.07 20.09 -14.07
N GLU A 141 -30.29 19.29 -13.35
CA GLU A 141 -30.10 19.48 -11.91
C GLU A 141 -29.29 20.75 -11.61
N SER A 142 -28.25 21.07 -12.40
CA SER A 142 -27.52 22.34 -12.28
C SER A 142 -28.43 23.56 -12.47
N SER A 143 -29.38 23.51 -13.42
CA SER A 143 -30.33 24.60 -13.64
C SER A 143 -31.31 24.84 -12.48
N LEU A 144 -31.51 23.84 -11.61
CA LEU A 144 -32.32 23.97 -10.39
C LEU A 144 -31.56 24.70 -9.26
N TYR A 145 -30.22 24.66 -9.29
CA TYR A 145 -29.36 25.36 -8.33
C TYR A 145 -29.04 26.79 -8.76
N ASP A 146 -28.73 27.04 -10.04
CA ASP A 146 -28.43 28.40 -10.54
C ASP A 146 -29.58 29.40 -10.28
N HIS A 147 -30.83 28.93 -10.28
CA HIS A 147 -32.00 29.80 -10.03
C HIS A 147 -32.17 30.24 -8.57
N TYR A 148 -31.42 29.66 -7.61
CA TYR A 148 -31.50 30.01 -6.19
C TYR A 148 -30.57 31.16 -5.76
N ASP A 149 -29.56 31.51 -6.56
CA ASP A 149 -28.60 32.58 -6.22
C ASP A 149 -28.89 33.93 -6.93
N ASP A 150 -29.49 33.94 -8.13
CA ASP A 150 -29.87 35.20 -8.80
C ASP A 150 -30.93 36.01 -8.01
N GLU A 151 -31.89 35.34 -7.37
CA GLU A 151 -32.84 35.97 -6.44
C GLU A 151 -32.14 36.62 -5.23
N LYS A 152 -31.05 36.01 -4.73
CA LYS A 152 -30.23 36.57 -3.64
C LYS A 152 -29.36 37.73 -4.09
N ALA A 153 -28.83 37.68 -5.31
CA ALA A 153 -28.02 38.75 -5.88
C ALA A 153 -28.86 40.04 -6.07
N SER A 154 -30.09 39.91 -6.58
CA SER A 154 -30.99 41.05 -6.82
C SER A 154 -31.44 41.76 -5.53
N ARG A 155 -31.58 41.03 -4.41
CA ARG A 155 -32.13 41.58 -3.15
C ARG A 155 -31.10 42.25 -2.22
N ARG A 156 -29.83 42.43 -2.62
CA ARG A 156 -28.78 43.11 -1.82
C ARG A 156 -28.26 44.40 -2.48
N GLY A 157 -29.18 45.25 -2.96
CA GLY A 157 -28.85 46.41 -3.79
C GLY A 157 -29.39 47.80 -3.38
N PHE A 158 -30.31 47.91 -2.41
CA PHE A 158 -30.88 49.22 -2.04
C PHE A 158 -31.28 49.31 -0.56
N LYS A 159 -31.12 50.49 0.05
CA LYS A 159 -31.65 50.89 1.37
C LYS A 159 -32.16 52.33 1.29
N SER A 160 -33.44 52.57 1.53
CA SER A 160 -33.95 53.77 2.22
C SER A 160 -35.46 53.67 2.52
N SER A 161 -35.88 54.36 3.58
CA SER A 161 -37.18 55.02 3.79
C SER A 161 -38.52 54.26 3.70
N THR A 162 -39.11 54.07 4.89
CA THR A 162 -40.48 54.46 5.31
C THR A 162 -41.77 53.76 4.79
N HIS A 163 -42.42 53.07 5.76
CA HIS A 163 -43.85 53.12 6.15
C HIS A 163 -45.00 52.48 5.31
N SER A 164 -46.08 52.22 6.07
CA SER A 164 -47.52 52.04 5.75
C SER A 164 -47.99 50.82 4.93
N GLU A 165 -48.47 49.81 5.68
CA GLU A 165 -49.90 49.35 5.74
C GLU A 165 -50.59 48.55 4.61
N THR A 166 -51.63 47.82 5.04
CA THR A 166 -52.79 47.23 4.33
C THR A 166 -52.61 46.04 3.35
N ASP A 167 -52.86 44.83 3.88
CA ASP A 167 -54.05 43.96 3.67
C ASP A 167 -54.49 43.43 2.28
N CYS A 168 -55.05 42.20 2.31
CA CYS A 168 -56.01 41.57 1.37
C CYS A 168 -55.54 41.22 -0.08
N GLU A 169 -56.09 40.22 -0.80
CA GLU A 169 -56.82 38.97 -0.45
C GLU A 169 -56.86 38.00 -1.68
N ASP A 170 -57.14 36.71 -1.42
CA ASP A 170 -57.90 35.71 -2.23
C ASP A 170 -57.72 35.36 -3.75
N ASN A 171 -57.67 34.03 -3.97
CA ASN A 171 -58.45 33.18 -4.91
C ASN A 171 -58.19 33.02 -6.46
N GLN A 172 -57.78 31.79 -6.81
CA GLN A 172 -58.47 30.77 -7.64
C GLN A 172 -58.47 30.71 -9.21
N SER A 173 -58.54 29.43 -9.65
CA SER A 173 -59.20 28.81 -10.84
C SER A 173 -58.61 28.85 -12.28
N GLU A 174 -58.77 27.70 -12.95
CA GLU A 174 -58.64 27.43 -14.41
C GLU A 174 -59.88 27.94 -15.20
N PRO A 175 -59.90 27.90 -16.57
CA PRO A 175 -60.36 26.69 -17.27
C PRO A 175 -59.78 26.41 -18.70
N ARG A 176 -60.28 25.35 -19.35
CA ARG A 176 -59.90 24.75 -20.66
C ARG A 176 -60.44 25.47 -21.93
N ILE A 177 -59.98 25.04 -23.13
CA ILE A 177 -60.72 24.35 -24.26
C ILE A 177 -60.33 24.72 -25.73
N ASP A 178 -60.09 23.66 -26.53
CA ASP A 178 -60.23 23.37 -28.00
C ASP A 178 -59.62 24.19 -29.19
N SER A 179 -59.65 23.54 -30.37
CA SER A 179 -59.14 23.90 -31.72
C SER A 179 -60.27 23.83 -32.78
N PRO A 180 -60.14 24.30 -34.06
CA PRO A 180 -59.72 23.39 -35.17
C PRO A 180 -59.22 23.99 -36.55
N SER A 181 -58.82 23.08 -37.48
CA SER A 181 -59.01 23.05 -38.96
C SER A 181 -58.07 23.74 -40.02
N PHE A 182 -58.22 23.25 -41.28
CA PHE A 182 -57.39 23.31 -42.53
C PHE A 182 -58.05 24.23 -43.64
N PRO A 183 -57.72 24.33 -44.98
CA PRO A 183 -56.99 23.39 -45.92
C PRO A 183 -56.17 23.92 -47.17
N ASP A 184 -55.53 22.96 -47.92
CA ASP A 184 -55.29 22.82 -49.41
C ASP A 184 -54.59 23.92 -50.29
N ARG A 185 -53.77 23.69 -51.36
CA ARG A 185 -53.57 22.57 -52.33
C ARG A 185 -52.42 22.76 -53.40
N SER A 186 -51.99 21.66 -54.04
CA SER A 186 -51.44 21.49 -55.44
C SER A 186 -49.99 21.91 -55.82
N SER A 187 -49.26 21.28 -56.78
CA SER A 187 -49.29 19.90 -57.37
C SER A 187 -48.06 19.59 -58.29
N SER A 188 -47.89 18.33 -58.74
CA SER A 188 -46.99 17.82 -59.84
C SER A 188 -45.48 17.61 -59.51
N LEU A 189 -44.75 16.58 -59.98
CA LEU A 189 -45.01 15.40 -60.86
C LEU A 189 -44.08 14.19 -60.47
N HIS A 190 -44.28 13.00 -61.04
CA HIS A 190 -43.66 11.69 -60.70
C HIS A 190 -42.37 11.38 -61.53
N HIS A 191 -41.64 10.25 -61.44
CA HIS A 191 -41.81 8.85 -60.94
C HIS A 191 -40.42 8.33 -60.44
N THR A 192 -40.16 7.21 -59.72
CA THR A 192 -40.85 6.09 -59.00
C THR A 192 -39.77 5.43 -58.10
N ARG A 193 -39.96 4.49 -57.15
CA ARG A 193 -41.04 3.66 -56.54
C ARG A 193 -40.70 3.59 -55.02
N SER A 194 -41.56 3.39 -54.01
CA SER A 194 -42.81 2.62 -53.79
C SER A 194 -42.61 1.11 -53.52
N SER A 195 -43.07 0.51 -52.41
CA SER A 195 -43.66 1.05 -51.15
C SER A 195 -43.99 -0.08 -50.14
N SER A 196 -44.35 0.29 -48.89
CA SER A 196 -45.50 -0.25 -48.08
C SER A 196 -45.48 -1.71 -47.57
N LEU A 197 -46.22 -2.13 -46.52
CA LEU A 197 -46.98 -1.47 -45.42
C LEU A 197 -47.38 -2.57 -44.38
N HIS A 198 -47.42 -2.23 -43.07
CA HIS A 198 -48.33 -2.82 -42.04
C HIS A 198 -48.37 -4.38 -41.87
N SER A 199 -49.20 -4.98 -41.00
CA SER A 199 -49.47 -4.71 -39.57
C SER A 199 -50.11 -5.95 -38.90
N SER A 200 -49.78 -6.19 -37.63
CA SER A 200 -50.63 -6.80 -36.56
C SER A 200 -51.30 -8.18 -36.68
N HIS A 201 -51.28 -8.88 -35.53
CA HIS A 201 -52.27 -9.82 -34.95
C HIS A 201 -52.20 -11.35 -35.17
N CYS A 202 -52.23 -12.02 -34.01
CA CYS A 202 -52.95 -13.26 -33.64
C CYS A 202 -52.50 -14.68 -34.08
N SER A 203 -51.99 -15.39 -33.06
CA SER A 203 -52.62 -16.62 -32.51
C SER A 203 -52.41 -18.01 -33.16
N SER A 204 -51.39 -18.71 -32.63
CA SER A 204 -51.56 -19.93 -31.80
C SER A 204 -51.79 -21.33 -32.41
N VAL A 205 -51.64 -22.34 -31.52
CA VAL A 205 -52.32 -23.66 -31.48
C VAL A 205 -51.67 -24.90 -32.18
N HIS A 206 -51.19 -25.84 -31.34
CA HIS A 206 -51.14 -27.34 -31.40
C HIS A 206 -50.63 -28.09 -32.68
N GLU A 207 -50.10 -29.33 -32.67
CA GLU A 207 -49.67 -30.25 -31.58
C GLU A 207 -48.63 -31.31 -32.02
N GLU A 208 -48.38 -32.28 -31.12
CA GLU A 208 -47.62 -33.55 -31.24
C GLU A 208 -48.06 -34.44 -32.45
N MET A 209 -47.46 -35.60 -32.82
CA MET A 209 -46.83 -36.67 -32.02
C MET A 209 -46.13 -37.73 -32.92
N LYS A 210 -45.39 -38.67 -32.29
CA LYS A 210 -45.09 -40.08 -32.72
C LYS A 210 -44.08 -40.40 -33.86
N LEU A 211 -42.92 -40.90 -33.39
CA LEU A 211 -42.15 -42.13 -33.77
C LEU A 211 -42.93 -43.27 -34.53
N PRO A 212 -42.26 -44.28 -35.17
CA PRO A 212 -40.93 -44.84 -34.83
C PRO A 212 -39.98 -45.37 -35.96
N LEU A 213 -38.77 -45.77 -35.52
CA LEU A 213 -37.89 -46.90 -35.97
C LEU A 213 -37.16 -46.95 -37.35
N GLN A 214 -35.83 -46.80 -37.25
CA GLN A 214 -34.72 -47.62 -37.83
C GLN A 214 -34.66 -48.01 -39.33
N ALA A 215 -33.63 -47.48 -40.00
CA ALA A 215 -32.57 -48.28 -40.67
C ALA A 215 -31.27 -47.46 -40.84
N THR A 216 -30.11 -48.13 -40.84
CA THR A 216 -28.74 -47.60 -41.10
C THR A 216 -28.15 -48.38 -42.31
N PRO A 217 -27.08 -47.94 -43.05
CA PRO A 217 -25.89 -47.27 -42.49
C PRO A 217 -25.04 -46.28 -43.33
N ARG A 218 -24.18 -45.58 -42.57
CA ARG A 218 -22.81 -45.05 -42.85
C ARG A 218 -22.55 -43.85 -43.81
N VAL A 219 -22.20 -42.75 -43.12
CA VAL A 219 -20.94 -41.95 -43.25
C VAL A 219 -20.79 -40.97 -44.43
N THR A 220 -20.84 -39.69 -44.07
CA THR A 220 -19.90 -38.65 -44.52
C THR A 220 -19.34 -37.92 -43.28
N PRO A 221 -18.10 -37.41 -43.28
CA PRO A 221 -17.60 -36.53 -42.23
C PRO A 221 -17.96 -35.06 -42.52
N SER A 222 -18.57 -34.38 -41.54
CA SER A 222 -18.84 -32.93 -41.55
C SER A 222 -18.57 -32.34 -40.16
N ALA A 223 -18.57 -31.00 -40.05
CA ALA A 223 -17.78 -30.28 -39.06
C ALA A 223 -18.46 -29.88 -37.73
N ALA A 224 -17.62 -29.49 -36.76
CA ALA A 224 -17.92 -28.80 -35.49
C ALA A 224 -18.68 -29.62 -34.41
N PRO A 225 -18.82 -29.14 -33.15
CA PRO A 225 -18.19 -27.97 -32.50
C PRO A 225 -17.40 -28.31 -31.21
N CYS A 226 -16.88 -27.30 -30.51
CA CYS A 226 -16.24 -27.46 -29.19
C CYS A 226 -17.25 -27.82 -28.09
N LYS A 227 -16.83 -28.67 -27.14
CA LYS A 227 -17.49 -28.93 -25.85
C LYS A 227 -16.44 -29.25 -24.78
N GLU A 228 -16.80 -29.08 -23.52
CA GLU A 228 -15.93 -29.33 -22.36
C GLU A 228 -15.76 -30.83 -22.06
N VAL A 229 -14.68 -31.18 -21.34
CA VAL A 229 -14.38 -32.55 -20.89
C VAL A 229 -14.05 -32.52 -19.39
N PRO A 230 -14.84 -33.18 -18.53
CA PRO A 230 -14.46 -33.47 -17.14
C PRO A 230 -13.60 -34.74 -17.07
N LEU A 231 -12.74 -34.84 -16.05
CA LEU A 231 -11.99 -36.07 -15.75
C LEU A 231 -12.08 -36.41 -14.25
N THR A 232 -12.71 -37.55 -13.96
CA THR A 232 -12.66 -38.23 -12.66
C THR A 232 -11.79 -39.50 -12.79
N PRO A 233 -10.90 -39.80 -11.83
CA PRO A 233 -10.10 -41.03 -11.85
C PRO A 233 -10.86 -42.19 -11.19
N SER A 234 -10.70 -43.40 -11.72
CA SER A 234 -11.05 -44.67 -11.07
C SER A 234 -10.24 -45.83 -11.68
N PRO A 235 -10.06 -46.96 -10.96
CA PRO A 235 -8.78 -47.68 -10.96
C PRO A 235 -8.70 -48.87 -11.94
N SER A 236 -7.49 -49.42 -12.09
CA SER A 236 -7.25 -50.72 -12.71
C SER A 236 -6.25 -51.55 -11.89
N ALA A 237 -6.33 -52.87 -12.04
CA ALA A 237 -5.81 -53.87 -11.10
C ALA A 237 -4.33 -54.26 -11.32
N ALA A 238 -3.79 -55.02 -10.36
CA ALA A 238 -2.47 -55.64 -10.39
C ALA A 238 -2.45 -57.01 -11.12
N PRO A 239 -1.27 -57.53 -11.50
CA PRO A 239 -1.08 -58.95 -11.83
C PRO A 239 -0.67 -59.77 -10.59
N SER A 240 -1.06 -61.04 -10.55
CA SER A 240 -0.76 -61.99 -9.46
C SER A 240 0.19 -63.11 -9.89
N LYS A 241 0.91 -63.71 -8.92
CA LYS A 241 1.54 -65.04 -9.02
C LYS A 241 1.67 -65.66 -7.62
N GLU A 242 1.31 -66.94 -7.51
CA GLU A 242 1.38 -67.72 -6.26
C GLU A 242 2.65 -68.58 -6.20
N VAL A 243 3.17 -68.78 -4.98
CA VAL A 243 3.91 -69.98 -4.53
C VAL A 243 3.50 -70.26 -3.06
N LEU A 244 3.68 -71.49 -2.58
CA LEU A 244 2.89 -72.13 -1.52
C LEU A 244 3.65 -72.38 -0.19
N LEU A 245 2.90 -72.71 0.88
CA LEU A 245 3.28 -73.43 2.14
C LEU A 245 3.80 -72.63 3.39
N THR A 246 2.89 -72.43 4.36
CA THR A 246 2.88 -72.92 5.78
C THR A 246 4.17 -73.11 6.63
N PRO A 247 4.12 -73.05 7.99
CA PRO A 247 3.19 -72.34 8.93
C PRO A 247 3.87 -71.69 10.18
N SER A 248 3.03 -71.19 11.11
CA SER A 248 3.24 -70.63 12.48
C SER A 248 4.11 -71.47 13.47
N PRO A 249 4.49 -71.02 14.71
CA PRO A 249 3.91 -69.90 15.51
C PRO A 249 4.86 -69.06 16.43
N SER A 250 4.33 -68.00 17.08
CA SER A 250 4.36 -67.82 18.56
C SER A 250 3.61 -66.56 19.08
N ALA A 251 3.05 -66.67 20.30
CA ALA A 251 2.63 -65.63 21.26
C ALA A 251 1.52 -64.60 20.90
N ALA A 252 0.84 -64.08 21.93
CA ALA A 252 -0.39 -63.29 21.87
C ALA A 252 -0.34 -62.02 22.76
N PRO A 253 -1.22 -61.01 22.54
CA PRO A 253 -1.26 -59.77 23.33
C PRO A 253 -2.22 -59.83 24.53
N SER A 254 -1.98 -58.96 25.53
CA SER A 254 -2.83 -58.80 26.72
C SER A 254 -3.91 -57.71 26.54
N LYS A 255 -5.06 -57.89 27.21
CA LYS A 255 -6.10 -56.86 27.41
C LYS A 255 -6.05 -56.33 28.85
N GLU A 256 -6.62 -55.16 29.08
CA GLU A 256 -7.14 -54.76 30.40
C GLU A 256 -8.48 -54.01 30.25
N VAL A 257 -9.22 -53.78 31.34
CA VAL A 257 -10.69 -53.59 31.36
C VAL A 257 -11.11 -52.40 32.24
N LEU A 258 -12.33 -51.88 32.00
CA LEU A 258 -13.00 -50.79 32.73
C LEU A 258 -13.02 -50.99 34.26
N LEU A 259 -13.14 -49.87 35.00
CA LEU A 259 -14.26 -49.64 35.94
C LEU A 259 -14.39 -48.15 36.32
N SER A 260 -15.56 -47.74 36.82
CA SER A 260 -15.90 -46.38 37.28
C SER A 260 -16.13 -46.36 38.81
N PRO A 261 -16.10 -45.19 39.47
CA PRO A 261 -17.28 -44.80 40.26
C PRO A 261 -17.55 -43.28 40.33
N SER A 262 -18.64 -42.93 41.03
CA SER A 262 -19.11 -41.58 41.44
C SER A 262 -20.22 -41.78 42.51
N PRO A 263 -20.79 -40.75 43.19
CA PRO A 263 -20.38 -39.35 43.43
C PRO A 263 -20.36 -38.98 44.94
N THR A 264 -19.91 -37.76 45.31
CA THR A 264 -20.29 -37.11 46.60
C THR A 264 -20.20 -35.58 46.56
N ALA A 265 -21.06 -34.90 47.33
CA ALA A 265 -21.04 -33.45 47.63
C ALA A 265 -21.76 -33.22 48.99
N MET A 266 -21.78 -32.06 49.67
CA MET A 266 -21.32 -30.68 49.36
C MET A 266 -20.76 -30.04 50.65
N MET A 267 -20.05 -28.90 50.58
CA MET A 267 -20.10 -27.86 51.64
C MET A 267 -19.80 -26.45 51.08
N ALA A 268 -20.26 -25.42 51.80
CA ALA A 268 -20.27 -24.02 51.38
C ALA A 268 -19.12 -23.17 51.99
N PRO A 269 -18.73 -22.02 51.40
CA PRO A 269 -17.67 -21.16 51.92
C PRO A 269 -18.10 -20.32 53.13
N GLN A 270 -17.14 -19.96 53.98
CA GLN A 270 -17.31 -18.97 55.07
C GLN A 270 -16.53 -17.68 54.79
N HIS A 271 -16.98 -16.58 55.38
CA HIS A 271 -16.37 -15.25 55.22
C HIS A 271 -14.97 -15.16 55.84
N VAL A 272 -14.11 -14.33 55.23
CA VAL A 272 -12.89 -13.78 55.83
C VAL A 272 -12.88 -12.27 55.62
N ALA A 273 -12.46 -11.52 56.65
CA ALA A 273 -12.43 -10.04 56.69
C ALA A 273 -11.06 -9.49 56.22
N PRO A 274 -10.90 -8.19 55.94
CA PRO A 274 -9.72 -7.66 55.24
C PRO A 274 -8.48 -7.53 56.16
N PRO A 275 -7.25 -7.58 55.59
CA PRO A 275 -6.01 -7.30 56.30
C PRO A 275 -5.78 -5.78 56.49
N VAL A 276 -5.01 -5.44 57.53
CA VAL A 276 -4.68 -4.08 57.96
C VAL A 276 -3.28 -3.65 57.46
N GLU A 277 -3.07 -2.36 57.24
CA GLU A 277 -1.75 -1.78 56.93
C GLU A 277 -0.74 -1.96 58.08
N ILE A 278 0.47 -2.48 57.77
CA ILE A 278 1.68 -2.18 58.54
C ILE A 278 2.85 -1.95 57.56
N ASN A 279 3.66 -0.93 57.85
CA ASN A 279 4.75 -0.44 57.01
C ASN A 279 5.83 -1.48 56.64
N ALA A 280 6.32 -1.42 55.40
CA ALA A 280 7.53 -2.11 54.96
C ALA A 280 8.71 -1.11 54.84
N VAL A 281 9.87 -1.48 55.40
CA VAL A 281 11.10 -0.66 55.40
C VAL A 281 11.84 -0.79 54.06
N GLN A 282 12.46 0.30 53.58
CA GLN A 282 13.30 0.28 52.37
C GLN A 282 14.58 -0.55 52.55
N PRO A 283 14.89 -1.47 51.62
CA PRO A 283 16.26 -1.90 51.32
C PRO A 283 16.84 -1.08 50.17
N THR A 284 18.12 -0.72 50.26
CA THR A 284 18.81 0.06 49.20
C THR A 284 19.06 -0.77 47.95
N THR A 285 18.55 -0.35 46.78
CA THR A 285 18.91 -0.92 45.48
C THR A 285 20.27 -0.41 44.99
N SER A 286 21.06 -1.30 44.40
CA SER A 286 22.41 -1.00 43.91
C SER A 286 22.42 -0.45 42.47
N LYS A 287 23.53 0.18 42.08
CA LYS A 287 23.69 0.90 40.80
C LYS A 287 23.63 -0.04 39.58
N LEU A 288 22.49 -0.09 38.88
CA LEU A 288 22.42 -0.67 37.52
C LEU A 288 21.27 -0.10 36.65
N GLN A 289 21.01 1.21 36.71
CA GLN A 289 19.99 1.91 35.91
C GLN A 289 20.50 3.24 35.30
N SER A 290 21.71 3.28 34.75
CA SER A 290 22.26 4.49 34.11
C SER A 290 23.04 4.21 32.82
N LEU A 291 22.38 3.59 31.83
CA LEU A 291 22.96 3.40 30.48
C LEU A 291 21.93 3.32 29.33
N VAL A 292 20.72 3.86 29.50
CA VAL A 292 19.72 4.04 28.43
C VAL A 292 19.07 5.43 28.56
N SER A 293 19.79 6.49 28.17
CA SER A 293 19.30 7.88 28.31
C SER A 293 19.88 8.88 27.29
N GLN A 294 20.04 8.44 26.03
CA GLN A 294 20.16 9.36 24.88
C GLN A 294 19.23 8.93 23.74
N VAL A 295 17.93 9.10 23.98
CA VAL A 295 16.94 9.19 22.89
C VAL A 295 16.86 10.66 22.50
N GLU A 296 17.28 10.99 21.27
CA GLU A 296 17.03 12.33 20.71
C GLU A 296 15.54 12.49 20.40
N LEU A 297 14.78 12.87 21.43
CA LEU A 297 13.49 13.53 21.26
C LEU A 297 13.74 14.88 20.56
N TYR A 298 13.73 14.86 19.23
CA TYR A 298 13.37 16.05 18.48
C TYR A 298 11.93 16.40 18.84
N ALA A 299 11.78 17.28 19.82
CA ALA A 299 10.52 17.93 20.10
C ALA A 299 9.99 18.54 18.79
N ALA A 300 8.69 18.43 18.56
CA ALA A 300 8.05 19.33 17.61
C ALA A 300 8.38 20.77 18.01
N PRO A 301 8.58 21.70 17.05
CA PRO A 301 8.76 23.11 17.41
C PRO A 301 7.56 23.56 18.25
N ASP A 302 7.81 24.21 19.38
CA ASP A 302 6.75 24.70 20.26
C ASP A 302 5.76 25.54 19.46
N HIS A 303 4.53 25.05 19.35
CA HIS A 303 3.42 25.80 18.78
C HIS A 303 2.95 26.82 19.82
N ASP A 304 3.76 27.88 19.98
CA ASP A 304 3.31 29.07 20.70
C ASP A 304 2.02 29.60 20.06
N SER A 305 1.11 30.01 20.93
CA SER A 305 -0.33 30.05 20.66
C SER A 305 -0.78 31.35 19.98
N THR A 306 -0.15 31.70 18.86
CA THR A 306 -0.51 32.89 18.06
C THR A 306 -0.88 32.54 16.61
N LEU A 307 -2.17 32.72 16.29
CA LEU A 307 -2.66 32.72 14.92
C LEU A 307 -2.27 34.02 14.20
N PRO A 308 -1.83 33.99 12.93
CA PRO A 308 -1.55 35.21 12.16
C PRO A 308 -2.85 35.86 11.67
N LEU A 309 -3.46 36.71 12.50
CA LEU A 309 -4.57 37.57 12.11
C LEU A 309 -4.10 38.71 11.18
N TRP A 310 -4.55 38.67 9.92
CA TRP A 310 -4.42 39.80 8.99
C TRP A 310 -5.63 40.73 9.11
N GLN A 311 -5.55 41.80 9.92
CA GLN A 311 -6.11 43.14 9.61
C GLN A 311 -5.96 44.16 10.77
N GLN A 312 -6.08 45.45 10.40
CA GLN A 312 -6.32 46.63 11.25
C GLN A 312 -5.25 47.06 12.27
N GLU A 313 -4.33 47.88 11.76
CA GLU A 313 -4.09 49.28 12.17
C GLU A 313 -4.40 49.75 13.62
N SER A 314 -3.38 50.42 14.19
CA SER A 314 -3.44 51.74 14.86
C SER A 314 -3.34 51.87 16.40
N THR A 315 -2.87 53.05 16.79
CA THR A 315 -2.78 53.66 18.14
C THR A 315 -1.62 53.28 19.07
N LEU A 316 -1.25 54.25 19.92
CA LEU A 316 -0.11 54.30 20.83
C LEU A 316 -0.56 53.91 22.26
N SER A 317 0.36 53.49 23.15
CA SER A 317 0.93 54.40 24.17
C SER A 317 1.71 53.69 25.32
N THR A 318 3.03 53.95 25.39
CA THR A 318 3.84 54.34 26.59
C THR A 318 3.86 53.56 27.94
N TYR A 319 4.97 53.74 28.70
CA TYR A 319 5.20 53.45 30.14
C TYR A 319 5.31 51.94 30.55
N THR A 320 6.27 51.46 31.36
CA THR A 320 7.51 52.07 31.93
C THR A 320 8.62 51.03 32.23
N ARG A 321 9.87 51.50 32.40
CA ARG A 321 11.03 50.86 33.07
C ARG A 321 10.99 51.14 34.61
N PRO A 322 11.72 50.45 35.53
CA PRO A 322 13.16 50.08 35.51
C PRO A 322 13.44 48.57 35.72
N ALA A 323 14.59 47.95 35.39
CA ALA A 323 15.99 48.34 35.10
C ALA A 323 16.99 48.21 36.27
N HIS A 324 18.03 47.38 36.06
CA HIS A 324 19.36 47.50 36.65
C HIS A 324 20.42 47.19 35.58
N LEU A 325 21.56 47.88 35.66
CA LEU A 325 22.72 47.80 34.74
C LEU A 325 23.89 47.10 35.45
N ASN A 326 24.99 46.64 34.85
CA ASN A 326 25.93 47.24 33.88
C ASN A 326 26.97 46.15 33.46
N PRO A 327 27.98 46.37 32.58
CA PRO A 327 28.06 47.27 31.42
C PRO A 327 28.67 46.62 30.13
N VAL A 328 28.42 47.23 28.96
CA VAL A 328 29.37 47.53 27.84
C VAL A 328 30.47 46.49 27.49
N VAL A 329 30.58 45.97 26.26
CA VAL A 329 30.84 46.72 24.99
C VAL A 329 29.99 46.25 23.81
N VAL A 330 29.39 47.20 23.10
CA VAL A 330 28.91 47.03 21.71
C VAL A 330 29.57 48.08 20.82
N LYS A 331 30.28 47.67 19.76
CA LYS A 331 30.72 48.57 18.69
C LYS A 331 29.84 48.45 17.45
N THR A 332 28.82 49.32 17.43
CA THR A 332 28.32 50.09 16.28
C THR A 332 28.36 49.48 14.87
N TRP A 333 27.19 49.48 14.23
CA TRP A 333 27.03 49.19 12.80
C TRP A 333 27.87 50.15 11.92
N ALA A 334 28.42 49.63 10.83
CA ALA A 334 29.07 50.41 9.77
C ALA A 334 28.19 50.43 8.49
N ARG A 335 28.39 51.45 7.65
CA ARG A 335 27.48 51.83 6.56
C ARG A 335 27.60 50.94 5.32
N TYR A 336 26.61 51.04 4.43
CA TYR A 336 26.79 50.75 3.00
C TYR A 336 28.02 51.49 2.45
N GLY A 337 28.85 50.78 1.70
CA GLY A 337 29.98 51.30 0.94
C GLY A 337 30.30 50.35 -0.22
N GLU A 338 30.65 50.91 -1.38
CA GLU A 338 30.88 50.17 -2.62
C GLU A 338 32.32 49.62 -2.76
N PRO A 339 32.62 48.73 -3.74
CA PRO A 339 33.48 47.58 -3.45
C PRO A 339 34.92 47.64 -4.01
N THR A 340 35.93 47.50 -3.13
CA THR A 340 37.33 47.23 -3.54
C THR A 340 38.05 46.26 -2.59
N ALA A 341 38.05 44.95 -2.89
CA ALA A 341 38.95 43.95 -2.28
C ALA A 341 39.07 42.63 -3.08
N ASP A 342 37.98 41.87 -3.22
CA ASP A 342 38.01 40.44 -3.64
C ASP A 342 38.08 40.22 -5.18
N MET A 343 38.18 41.31 -5.96
CA MET A 343 38.25 41.30 -7.44
C MET A 343 39.63 40.93 -8.00
N ALA A 344 40.68 40.92 -7.18
CA ALA A 344 42.04 40.57 -7.65
C ALA A 344 42.07 39.16 -8.28
N GLY A 345 42.51 39.06 -9.54
CA GLY A 345 42.57 37.80 -10.29
C GLY A 345 41.22 37.27 -10.79
N VAL A 346 40.22 38.13 -11.00
CA VAL A 346 39.00 37.80 -11.76
C VAL A 346 39.26 38.03 -13.26
N GLU A 347 38.90 37.07 -14.10
CA GLU A 347 39.03 37.09 -15.56
C GLU A 347 37.71 37.53 -16.21
N SER A 348 37.72 38.69 -16.87
CA SER A 348 36.56 39.24 -17.61
C SER A 348 36.51 38.72 -19.04
N ASN A 349 35.30 38.51 -19.56
CA ASN A 349 35.00 37.88 -20.86
C ASN A 349 35.63 36.48 -21.06
N ILE A 350 36.02 35.80 -19.97
CA ILE A 350 36.52 34.43 -20.00
C ILE A 350 35.47 33.48 -19.41
N LEU A 351 35.16 32.44 -20.18
CA LEU A 351 34.50 31.23 -19.71
C LEU A 351 35.54 30.10 -19.66
N PHE A 352 35.53 29.33 -18.58
CA PHE A 352 36.24 28.06 -18.52
C PHE A 352 35.38 26.92 -19.07
N ASP A 353 35.97 26.09 -19.92
CA ASP A 353 35.42 24.77 -20.26
C ASP A 353 35.65 23.78 -19.11
N GLY A 354 35.38 22.49 -19.34
CA GLY A 354 35.45 21.44 -18.32
C GLY A 354 34.17 21.29 -17.50
N ARG A 355 34.17 20.32 -16.58
CA ARG A 355 32.97 19.84 -15.88
C ARG A 355 32.37 20.91 -14.95
N ASN A 356 31.05 21.05 -15.00
CA ASN A 356 30.30 21.84 -14.02
C ASN A 356 29.95 20.95 -12.83
N PHE A 357 30.37 21.35 -11.62
CA PHE A 357 29.96 20.74 -10.36
C PHE A 357 28.52 21.13 -10.00
N THR A 358 28.15 22.40 -10.20
CA THR A 358 26.75 22.86 -10.10
C THR A 358 26.54 24.08 -11.00
N VAL A 359 25.30 24.28 -11.46
CA VAL A 359 24.87 25.47 -12.20
C VAL A 359 23.65 26.05 -11.52
N GLN A 360 23.72 27.34 -11.16
CA GLN A 360 22.71 28.06 -10.40
C GLN A 360 22.27 29.30 -11.19
N THR A 361 20.96 29.56 -11.27
CA THR A 361 20.39 30.71 -11.98
C THR A 361 19.86 31.77 -10.99
N ARG A 362 19.54 32.97 -11.49
CA ARG A 362 19.14 34.15 -10.68
C ARG A 362 20.12 34.50 -9.54
N MET A 363 21.39 34.14 -9.68
CA MET A 363 22.43 34.34 -8.67
C MET A 363 23.39 35.46 -9.07
N THR A 364 23.73 36.37 -8.14
CA THR A 364 24.68 37.46 -8.38
C THR A 364 26.14 36.97 -8.38
N LEU A 365 27.04 37.73 -9.03
CA LEU A 365 28.48 37.45 -9.06
C LEU A 365 29.07 37.25 -7.65
N GLY A 366 28.73 38.12 -6.69
CA GLY A 366 29.19 37.99 -5.30
C GLY A 366 28.65 36.76 -4.58
N ARG A 367 27.44 36.27 -4.91
CA ARG A 367 26.95 34.97 -4.42
C ARG A 367 27.65 33.79 -5.11
N CYS A 368 28.00 33.90 -6.39
CA CYS A 368 28.80 32.91 -7.13
C CYS A 368 30.21 32.75 -6.53
N GLN A 369 30.87 33.87 -6.22
CA GLN A 369 32.16 33.92 -5.51
C GLN A 369 32.09 33.25 -4.13
N ARG A 370 31.06 33.58 -3.33
CA ARG A 370 30.87 32.97 -1.99
C ARG A 370 30.51 31.48 -2.06
N LEU A 371 29.72 31.04 -3.04
CA LEU A 371 29.45 29.62 -3.28
C LEU A 371 30.75 28.85 -3.59
N CYS A 372 31.57 29.38 -4.49
CA CYS A 372 32.87 28.79 -4.80
C CYS A 372 33.79 28.71 -3.56
N LYS A 373 33.91 29.80 -2.79
CA LYS A 373 34.68 29.79 -1.53
C LYS A 373 34.13 28.76 -0.52
N LYS A 374 32.81 28.64 -0.35
CA LYS A 374 32.18 27.64 0.54
C LYS A 374 32.46 26.19 0.10
N LEU A 375 32.62 25.95 -1.20
CA LEU A 375 32.92 24.62 -1.75
C LEU A 375 34.41 24.23 -1.69
N GLN A 376 35.28 25.16 -1.25
CA GLN A 376 36.71 24.94 -0.99
C GLN A 376 37.39 24.14 -2.12
N GLY A 377 38.14 23.08 -1.79
CA GLY A 377 38.91 22.28 -2.76
C GLY A 377 38.11 21.62 -3.88
N ARG A 378 36.76 21.60 -3.81
CA ARG A 378 35.87 21.12 -4.88
C ARG A 378 35.47 22.21 -5.88
N CYS A 379 35.57 23.50 -5.53
CA CYS A 379 35.57 24.57 -6.53
C CYS A 379 37.01 24.81 -7.01
N LYS A 380 37.32 24.40 -8.25
CA LYS A 380 38.59 24.72 -8.92
C LYS A 380 38.49 26.01 -9.75
N ALA A 381 37.28 26.37 -10.20
CA ALA A 381 36.95 27.70 -10.73
C ALA A 381 35.44 27.98 -10.62
N TYR A 382 35.05 29.24 -10.80
CA TYR A 382 33.67 29.59 -11.15
C TYR A 382 33.64 30.39 -12.45
N VAL A 383 32.50 30.33 -13.16
CA VAL A 383 32.14 31.20 -14.28
C VAL A 383 30.76 31.78 -14.01
N TRP A 384 30.62 33.10 -14.06
CA TRP A 384 29.36 33.81 -13.93
C TRP A 384 29.00 34.52 -15.23
N ARG A 385 27.71 34.59 -15.59
CA ARG A 385 27.19 35.35 -16.74
C ARG A 385 25.89 36.05 -16.39
N LYS A 386 25.63 37.25 -16.94
CA LYS A 386 24.41 38.05 -16.66
C LYS A 386 23.09 37.45 -17.23
N MET A 387 23.14 36.36 -17.99
CA MET A 387 21.96 35.70 -18.59
C MET A 387 20.98 35.21 -17.51
N GLY A 388 19.68 35.22 -17.78
CA GLY A 388 18.66 34.64 -16.90
C GLY A 388 18.57 35.24 -15.48
N GLY A 389 18.96 36.50 -15.31
CA GLY A 389 19.09 37.14 -13.99
C GLY A 389 20.38 36.81 -13.24
N GLY A 390 21.35 36.16 -13.91
CA GLY A 390 22.64 35.76 -13.36
C GLY A 390 22.78 34.25 -13.26
N THR A 391 23.58 33.65 -14.14
CA THR A 391 23.92 32.22 -14.11
C THR A 391 25.34 32.03 -13.59
N CYS A 392 25.50 31.28 -12.51
CA CYS A 392 26.76 30.84 -11.95
C CYS A 392 27.01 29.38 -12.30
N MET A 393 28.21 29.05 -12.76
CA MET A 393 28.67 27.69 -13.06
C MET A 393 29.91 27.44 -12.20
N ILE A 394 29.82 26.53 -11.24
CA ILE A 394 30.97 26.07 -10.44
C ILE A 394 31.66 24.95 -11.21
N LYS A 395 33.00 24.99 -11.31
CA LYS A 395 33.83 23.98 -11.95
C LYS A 395 34.60 23.19 -10.90
N ASP A 396 34.49 21.86 -10.95
CA ASP A 396 35.41 20.93 -10.29
C ASP A 396 36.54 20.47 -11.21
N VAL A 397 36.36 20.56 -12.53
CA VAL A 397 37.42 20.37 -13.54
C VAL A 397 37.45 21.59 -14.46
N VAL A 398 38.61 22.25 -14.55
CA VAL A 398 38.76 23.52 -15.30
C VAL A 398 39.53 23.30 -16.60
N GLY A 399 38.81 23.27 -17.72
CA GLY A 399 39.38 23.05 -19.05
C GLY A 399 40.06 24.29 -19.64
N ALA A 400 39.99 24.39 -20.97
CA ALA A 400 40.46 25.54 -21.73
C ALA A 400 39.78 26.87 -21.32
N LYS A 401 40.42 27.98 -21.67
CA LYS A 401 39.81 29.31 -21.65
C LYS A 401 39.12 29.57 -22.99
N ARG A 402 37.90 30.11 -22.95
CA ARG A 402 37.20 30.62 -24.12
C ARG A 402 36.82 32.08 -23.90
N LEU A 403 36.98 32.91 -24.94
CA LEU A 403 36.38 34.23 -24.96
C LEU A 403 34.85 34.09 -25.07
N VAL A 404 34.14 34.69 -24.13
CA VAL A 404 32.67 34.72 -24.06
C VAL A 404 32.24 36.02 -23.40
N ASP A 405 31.65 36.92 -24.18
CA ASP A 405 31.27 38.25 -23.67
C ASP A 405 30.25 38.19 -22.52
N GLY A 406 30.47 39.09 -21.56
CA GLY A 406 29.68 39.17 -20.33
C GLY A 406 29.88 37.97 -19.39
N ALA A 407 30.91 37.14 -19.62
CA ALA A 407 31.38 36.17 -18.64
C ALA A 407 32.38 36.79 -17.65
N VAL A 408 32.33 36.33 -16.41
CA VAL A 408 33.22 36.76 -15.33
C VAL A 408 33.62 35.52 -14.55
N SER A 409 34.89 35.14 -14.58
CA SER A 409 35.36 33.86 -14.02
C SER A 409 36.61 34.04 -13.15
N LYS A 410 36.95 33.03 -12.35
CA LYS A 410 38.19 33.00 -11.56
C LYS A 410 38.54 31.56 -11.21
N ARG A 411 39.79 31.16 -11.43
CA ARG A 411 40.34 29.92 -10.85
C ARG A 411 40.61 30.15 -9.37
N THR A 412 40.31 29.17 -8.54
CA THR A 412 40.76 29.19 -7.14
C THR A 412 42.22 28.78 -7.09
N LYS A 413 42.99 29.39 -6.18
CA LYS A 413 44.19 28.71 -5.68
C LYS A 413 43.69 27.55 -4.83
N ILE A 414 44.07 26.33 -5.19
CA ILE A 414 43.83 25.14 -4.37
C ILE A 414 44.75 25.27 -3.15
N PRO A 415 44.26 25.20 -1.90
CA PRO A 415 45.12 24.88 -0.78
C PRO A 415 45.55 23.43 -0.93
N GLU A 416 46.86 23.19 -1.07
CA GLU A 416 47.41 21.84 -0.93
C GLU A 416 47.09 21.36 0.49
N HIS A 417 46.52 20.15 0.59
CA HIS A 417 45.77 19.69 1.76
C HIS A 417 44.69 20.66 2.28
N VAL A 418 43.52 20.62 1.63
CA VAL A 418 42.27 20.51 2.40
C VAL A 418 41.93 19.04 2.47
N ASP A 419 42.18 18.40 3.61
CA ASP A 419 41.72 17.03 3.83
C ASP A 419 40.19 16.99 3.67
N PRO A 420 39.64 16.00 2.95
CA PRO A 420 38.21 15.93 2.75
C PRO A 420 37.53 15.66 4.09
N LEU A 421 36.87 16.68 4.64
CA LEU A 421 36.02 16.52 5.83
C LEU A 421 35.11 15.30 5.63
N PRO A 422 35.20 14.28 6.50
CA PRO A 422 34.46 13.05 6.31
C PRO A 422 32.96 13.36 6.31
N VAL A 423 32.21 12.65 5.49
CA VAL A 423 30.74 12.78 5.47
C VAL A 423 30.22 12.37 6.85
N ALA A 424 29.50 13.30 7.49
CA ALA A 424 28.86 13.04 8.78
C ALA A 424 27.77 11.98 8.57
N GLN A 425 28.10 10.76 9.01
CA GLN A 425 27.23 9.60 9.02
C GLN A 425 26.68 9.43 10.43
N THR A 426 25.38 9.63 10.60
CA THR A 426 24.70 9.23 11.83
C THR A 426 24.28 7.77 11.71
N THR A 427 24.40 7.00 12.79
CA THR A 427 23.80 5.66 12.93
C THR A 427 22.82 5.72 14.07
N THR A 428 21.61 5.19 13.88
CA THR A 428 20.58 5.15 14.92
C THR A 428 19.68 3.94 14.77
N THR A 429 18.83 3.69 15.77
CA THR A 429 17.83 2.63 15.80
C THR A 429 16.42 3.20 15.81
N TRP A 430 15.48 2.50 15.18
CA TRP A 430 14.05 2.77 15.25
C TRP A 430 13.29 1.46 15.40
N GLY A 431 12.38 1.36 16.37
CA GLY A 431 11.87 0.06 16.79
C GLY A 431 10.63 0.06 17.67
N LEU A 432 9.81 1.11 17.63
CA LEU A 432 8.49 1.11 18.28
C LEU A 432 7.41 0.92 17.21
N PRO A 433 6.46 -0.02 17.38
CA PRO A 433 6.34 -0.96 18.51
C PRO A 433 7.37 -2.10 18.49
N LEU A 434 7.62 -2.69 17.31
CA LEU A 434 8.62 -3.72 16.97
C LEU A 434 8.54 -3.93 15.43
N PRO A 435 9.55 -4.45 14.73
CA PRO A 435 10.90 -4.79 15.20
C PRO A 435 11.87 -3.60 15.11
N THR A 436 12.98 -3.67 15.87
CA THR A 436 14.04 -2.65 15.83
C THR A 436 14.95 -2.80 14.62
N TYR A 437 15.01 -1.76 13.79
CA TYR A 437 15.95 -1.62 12.68
C TYR A 437 17.02 -0.58 13.03
N THR A 438 18.29 -0.97 12.88
CA THR A 438 19.42 -0.03 12.81
C THR A 438 19.58 0.46 11.37
N PHE A 439 19.84 1.75 11.20
CA PHE A 439 20.17 2.34 9.91
C PHE A 439 21.23 3.43 10.08
N SER A 440 21.98 3.70 9.02
CA SER A 440 22.77 4.91 8.91
C SER A 440 22.12 5.89 7.95
N TYR A 441 22.47 7.16 8.08
CA TYR A 441 22.11 8.19 7.12
C TYR A 441 23.16 9.31 7.08
N THR A 442 23.10 10.11 6.02
CA THR A 442 23.77 11.41 5.93
C THR A 442 22.83 12.49 5.44
N SER A 443 23.00 13.71 5.96
CA SER A 443 22.14 14.86 5.68
C SER A 443 22.62 15.66 4.45
N ASN A 444 21.73 16.48 3.90
CA ASN A 444 21.95 17.27 2.68
C ASN A 444 22.25 16.40 1.44
N ALA A 445 21.65 15.20 1.37
CA ALA A 445 22.00 14.17 0.39
C ALA A 445 20.81 13.29 -0.01
N SER A 446 20.89 12.64 -1.17
CA SER A 446 19.87 11.70 -1.65
C SER A 446 20.45 10.59 -2.54
N TRP A 447 19.80 9.42 -2.52
CA TRP A 447 19.97 8.34 -3.50
C TRP A 447 19.08 8.53 -4.75
N LEU A 448 18.62 9.75 -5.04
CA LEU A 448 17.80 10.11 -6.21
C LEU A 448 18.68 10.40 -7.45
N ASP A 449 18.65 9.51 -8.45
CA ASP A 449 19.25 9.79 -9.76
C ASP A 449 18.27 10.55 -10.67
N GLU A 450 18.22 11.89 -10.52
CA GLU A 450 17.36 12.77 -11.32
C GLU A 450 17.57 12.66 -12.84
N LYS A 451 18.73 12.17 -13.30
CA LYS A 451 19.06 12.05 -14.74
C LYS A 451 18.47 10.78 -15.33
N ASN A 452 18.65 9.64 -14.64
CA ASN A 452 18.12 8.37 -15.10
C ASN A 452 16.61 8.20 -14.81
N LEU A 453 16.07 8.82 -13.75
CA LEU A 453 14.61 8.81 -13.48
C LEU A 453 13.79 9.31 -14.68
N ARG A 454 14.24 10.41 -15.31
CA ARG A 454 13.58 11.02 -16.48
C ARG A 454 13.66 10.20 -17.78
N THR A 455 14.45 9.12 -17.81
CA THR A 455 14.79 8.41 -19.05
C THR A 455 14.60 6.90 -19.00
N LYS A 456 14.50 6.28 -17.81
CA LYS A 456 14.44 4.81 -17.66
C LYS A 456 13.35 4.27 -16.73
N GLY A 457 12.62 5.14 -16.01
CA GLY A 457 11.48 4.70 -15.17
C GLY A 457 11.88 3.67 -14.11
N TYR A 458 12.83 4.04 -13.23
CA TYR A 458 13.28 3.15 -12.15
C TYR A 458 12.11 2.80 -11.21
N PRO A 459 12.06 1.55 -10.69
CA PRO A 459 11.14 1.18 -9.62
C PRO A 459 11.45 2.00 -8.35
N LEU A 460 10.61 3.01 -8.14
CA LEU A 460 10.68 4.00 -7.08
C LEU A 460 9.36 3.94 -6.31
N HIS A 461 9.44 3.60 -5.03
CA HIS A 461 8.32 3.75 -4.12
C HIS A 461 8.41 5.15 -3.49
N SER A 462 7.36 5.95 -3.61
CA SER A 462 7.21 7.21 -2.88
C SER A 462 6.07 7.08 -1.87
N PHE A 463 6.27 7.63 -0.68
CA PHE A 463 5.31 7.59 0.41
C PHE A 463 5.18 9.02 0.98
N GLY A 464 3.95 9.53 1.06
CA GLY A 464 3.64 10.79 1.73
C GLY A 464 3.26 10.58 3.20
N HIS A 465 3.15 11.67 3.95
CA HIS A 465 2.77 11.67 5.38
C HIS A 465 3.68 10.82 6.28
N VAL A 466 4.98 10.71 5.95
CA VAL A 466 6.01 10.05 6.77
C VAL A 466 6.63 11.08 7.72
N TYR A 467 6.55 10.86 9.03
CA TYR A 467 6.94 11.82 10.07
C TYR A 467 8.36 11.64 10.59
N SER A 468 8.98 10.47 10.38
CA SER A 468 10.37 10.24 10.83
C SER A 468 11.23 9.53 9.79
N ILE A 469 12.54 9.76 9.89
CA ILE A 469 13.54 9.03 9.09
C ILE A 469 13.57 7.53 9.42
N GLY A 470 13.17 7.15 10.64
CA GLY A 470 13.02 5.76 11.07
C GLY A 470 11.80 5.07 10.46
N GLU A 471 10.69 5.79 10.27
CA GLU A 471 9.55 5.29 9.50
C GLU A 471 9.91 5.08 8.03
N CYS A 472 10.71 5.98 7.45
CA CYS A 472 11.23 5.81 6.09
C CYS A 472 12.18 4.61 5.98
N ALA A 473 12.93 4.31 7.05
CA ALA A 473 13.72 3.08 7.16
C ALA A 473 12.84 1.81 7.25
N THR A 474 11.77 1.84 8.04
CA THR A 474 10.78 0.74 8.12
C THR A 474 10.05 0.53 6.79
N LEU A 475 9.72 1.59 6.05
CA LEU A 475 9.15 1.47 4.71
C LEU A 475 10.12 0.77 3.75
N ALA A 476 11.42 1.11 3.82
CA ALA A 476 12.43 0.47 3.00
C ALA A 476 12.51 -1.04 3.24
N THR A 477 12.57 -1.48 4.50
CA THR A 477 12.62 -2.91 4.83
C THR A 477 11.34 -3.64 4.43
N THR A 478 10.18 -2.99 4.52
CA THR A 478 8.89 -3.60 4.17
C THR A 478 8.75 -3.87 2.66
N VAL A 479 9.32 -3.04 1.78
CA VAL A 479 9.42 -3.34 0.33
C VAL A 479 10.73 -4.06 -0.06
N PHE A 480 11.39 -4.70 0.91
CA PHE A 480 12.63 -5.47 0.75
C PHE A 480 13.80 -4.69 0.13
N GLN A 481 13.85 -3.37 0.34
CA GLN A 481 14.93 -2.50 -0.12
C GLN A 481 15.81 -2.02 1.04
N THR A 482 17.05 -1.68 0.72
CA THR A 482 18.05 -1.29 1.72
C THR A 482 18.42 0.19 1.67
N LEU A 483 17.95 0.95 0.67
CA LEU A 483 18.29 2.35 0.43
C LEU A 483 17.06 3.25 0.34
N PHE A 484 17.12 4.40 1.01
CA PHE A 484 16.02 5.35 1.04
C PHE A 484 16.48 6.81 1.08
N THR A 485 15.59 7.74 0.76
CA THR A 485 15.76 9.17 0.98
C THR A 485 14.54 9.71 1.70
N TYR A 486 14.76 10.42 2.80
CA TYR A 486 13.72 11.10 3.56
C TYR A 486 13.81 12.63 3.40
N ASN A 487 12.65 13.30 3.34
CA ASN A 487 12.53 14.75 3.39
C ASN A 487 11.52 15.15 4.49
N PRO A 488 11.97 15.65 5.66
CA PRO A 488 11.07 16.03 6.75
C PRO A 488 10.21 17.25 6.44
N THR A 489 10.72 18.21 5.66
CA THR A 489 9.98 19.45 5.32
C THR A 489 8.69 19.17 4.55
N LYS A 490 8.62 18.06 3.82
CA LYS A 490 7.46 17.64 3.03
C LYS A 490 6.80 16.35 3.50
N LEU A 491 7.38 15.66 4.49
CA LEU A 491 6.94 14.32 4.95
C LEU A 491 6.98 13.26 3.83
N GLU A 492 7.97 13.36 2.93
CA GLU A 492 8.18 12.44 1.80
C GLU A 492 9.27 11.40 2.14
N CYS A 493 8.96 10.13 1.91
CA CYS A 493 9.94 9.05 1.86
C CYS A 493 10.03 8.48 0.43
N TYR A 494 11.25 8.24 -0.02
CA TYR A 494 11.57 7.64 -1.32
C TYR A 494 12.42 6.39 -1.11
N VAL A 495 11.96 5.24 -1.60
CA VAL A 495 12.67 3.96 -1.49
C VAL A 495 13.01 3.43 -2.88
N TYR A 496 14.25 3.01 -3.07
CA TYR A 496 14.83 2.71 -4.38
C TYR A 496 15.10 1.22 -4.54
N ALA A 497 14.55 0.61 -5.60
CA ALA A 497 14.91 -0.75 -5.99
C ALA A 497 16.00 -0.75 -7.07
N TYR A 498 17.25 -0.98 -6.66
CA TYR A 498 18.38 -1.11 -7.58
C TYR A 498 18.72 -2.58 -7.81
N ALA A 499 18.26 -3.12 -8.95
CA ALA A 499 18.51 -4.50 -9.33
C ALA A 499 20.00 -4.74 -9.67
N ARG A 500 20.68 -5.53 -8.81
CA ARG A 500 22.00 -6.13 -9.08
C ARG A 500 21.90 -7.11 -10.25
N LYS A 501 22.86 -7.09 -11.20
CA LYS A 501 23.05 -8.26 -12.08
C LYS A 501 23.80 -9.33 -11.29
N ALA A 502 23.39 -10.60 -11.39
CA ALA A 502 23.97 -11.69 -10.60
C ALA A 502 25.52 -11.84 -10.70
N THR A 503 26.13 -11.28 -11.75
CA THR A 503 27.58 -11.26 -12.00
C THR A 503 28.33 -10.04 -11.45
N GLU A 504 27.66 -9.05 -10.88
CA GLU A 504 28.28 -7.83 -10.33
C GLU A 504 28.73 -8.07 -8.87
N PRO A 505 29.94 -7.64 -8.45
CA PRO A 505 30.39 -7.79 -7.06
C PRO A 505 29.50 -7.03 -6.06
N GLY A 506 29.45 -7.51 -4.81
CA GLY A 506 28.71 -6.82 -3.74
C GLY A 506 29.31 -5.45 -3.39
N VAL A 507 28.46 -4.49 -3.05
CA VAL A 507 28.87 -3.16 -2.57
C VAL A 507 28.92 -3.16 -1.04
N TYR A 508 29.90 -2.53 -0.43
CA TYR A 508 30.12 -2.53 1.03
C TYR A 508 29.96 -1.11 1.59
N MET A 509 28.99 -0.90 2.50
CA MET A 509 28.79 0.37 3.19
C MET A 509 29.78 0.56 4.35
N ARG A 510 30.23 1.80 4.50
CA ARG A 510 31.15 2.32 5.53
C ARG A 510 30.56 2.13 6.93
N LYS A 511 31.10 1.14 7.62
CA LYS A 511 31.04 0.85 9.06
C LYS A 511 32.30 0.03 9.34
N SER A 512 32.73 -0.13 10.58
CA SER A 512 33.92 -0.92 10.96
C SER A 512 33.97 -2.35 10.37
N ASN A 513 32.81 -2.91 10.00
CA ASN A 513 32.66 -4.30 9.57
C ASN A 513 32.12 -4.46 8.12
N GLY A 514 31.95 -3.37 7.35
CA GLY A 514 31.57 -3.39 5.92
C GLY A 514 30.26 -4.11 5.56
N ILE A 515 29.10 -3.43 5.63
CA ILE A 515 27.79 -4.05 5.37
C ILE A 515 27.54 -4.25 3.87
N MET A 516 27.16 -5.45 3.42
CA MET A 516 26.91 -5.74 2.00
C MET A 516 25.56 -5.18 1.49
N PHE A 517 25.57 -4.65 0.28
CA PHE A 517 24.45 -4.10 -0.49
C PHE A 517 24.44 -4.67 -1.90
N ASP A 518 23.23 -4.87 -2.44
CA ASP A 518 23.03 -5.51 -3.73
C ASP A 518 23.62 -4.71 -4.90
N ALA A 519 23.21 -3.45 -5.07
CA ALA A 519 23.81 -2.57 -6.06
C ALA A 519 23.71 -1.10 -5.67
N LEU A 520 24.77 -0.36 -5.97
CA LEU A 520 24.71 1.09 -6.19
C LEU A 520 24.94 1.34 -7.68
N PRO A 521 24.04 2.09 -8.36
CA PRO A 521 24.31 2.57 -9.71
C PRO A 521 25.63 3.34 -9.79
N GLU A 522 26.37 3.16 -10.90
CA GLU A 522 27.61 3.91 -11.19
C GLU A 522 27.38 5.44 -11.26
N ALA A 523 26.12 5.91 -11.31
CA ALA A 523 25.76 7.32 -11.15
C ALA A 523 26.09 7.90 -9.75
N PHE A 524 26.25 7.03 -8.74
CA PHE A 524 26.72 7.38 -7.39
C PHE A 524 28.23 7.11 -7.20
N GLN A 525 28.94 6.64 -8.24
CA GLN A 525 30.40 6.49 -8.19
C GLN A 525 31.04 7.88 -8.12
N THR A 526 31.89 8.07 -7.11
CA THR A 526 32.62 9.31 -6.82
C THR A 526 34.09 9.25 -7.21
N ALA A 527 34.70 8.06 -7.12
CA ALA A 527 36.10 7.83 -7.44
C ALA A 527 36.37 6.35 -7.78
N GLU A 528 37.59 6.10 -8.25
CA GLU A 528 38.14 4.77 -8.50
C GLU A 528 39.62 4.75 -8.08
N VAL A 529 40.07 3.66 -7.47
CA VAL A 529 41.43 3.50 -6.93
C VAL A 529 42.02 2.19 -7.45
N VAL A 530 42.88 2.32 -8.46
CA VAL A 530 43.33 1.23 -9.36
C VAL A 530 44.29 0.22 -8.70
N ASN A 531 44.84 0.56 -7.53
CA ASN A 531 45.78 -0.28 -6.76
C ASN A 531 45.14 -0.85 -5.48
N GLY A 532 43.82 -0.93 -5.42
CA GLY A 532 43.10 -1.46 -4.27
C GLY A 532 42.98 -2.98 -4.34
N THR A 533 43.98 -3.69 -3.81
CA THR A 533 44.08 -5.16 -3.90
C THR A 533 43.13 -5.93 -2.99
N SER A 534 42.56 -5.28 -1.98
CA SER A 534 41.68 -5.91 -0.98
C SER A 534 40.52 -4.99 -0.58
N LEU A 535 39.48 -5.58 0.03
CA LEU A 535 38.38 -4.81 0.61
C LEU A 535 38.83 -3.91 1.77
N THR A 536 39.94 -4.23 2.44
CA THR A 536 40.59 -3.36 3.43
C THR A 536 41.17 -2.11 2.79
N ASP A 537 41.86 -2.26 1.65
CA ASP A 537 42.37 -1.13 0.87
C ASP A 537 41.21 -0.23 0.41
N CYS A 538 40.11 -0.83 -0.04
CA CYS A 538 38.88 -0.10 -0.41
C CYS A 538 38.26 0.64 0.78
N ALA A 539 38.23 0.02 1.97
CA ALA A 539 37.72 0.64 3.18
C ALA A 539 38.56 1.86 3.59
N THR A 540 39.88 1.71 3.69
CA THR A 540 40.81 2.80 4.05
C THR A 540 40.89 3.89 2.98
N ALA A 541 40.75 3.55 1.69
CA ALA A 541 40.57 4.54 0.62
C ALA A 541 39.25 5.30 0.76
N CYS A 542 38.18 4.63 1.22
CA CYS A 542 36.90 5.26 1.44
C CYS A 542 36.85 6.14 2.70
N GLU A 543 37.54 5.73 3.77
CA GLU A 543 37.65 6.51 5.01
C GLU A 543 38.23 7.90 4.78
N LYS A 544 39.21 7.98 3.87
CA LYS A 544 39.90 9.19 3.40
C LYS A 544 39.10 9.98 2.34
N SER A 545 37.81 9.72 2.20
CA SER A 545 36.95 10.28 1.16
C SER A 545 35.52 10.58 1.67
N ILE A 546 34.72 11.20 0.80
CA ILE A 546 33.30 11.51 1.02
C ILE A 546 32.36 10.31 0.78
N CYS A 547 32.90 9.14 0.46
CA CYS A 547 32.07 7.97 0.20
C CYS A 547 31.52 7.36 1.49
N VAL A 548 30.34 6.76 1.31
CA VAL A 548 29.66 5.93 2.31
C VAL A 548 29.65 4.46 1.89
N ALA A 549 30.10 4.12 0.68
CA ALA A 549 30.26 2.73 0.24
C ALA A 549 31.47 2.52 -0.70
N TYR A 550 31.88 1.27 -0.89
CA TYR A 550 32.95 0.86 -1.80
C TYR A 550 32.66 -0.52 -2.44
N ARG A 551 33.24 -0.80 -3.61
CA ARG A 551 33.20 -2.11 -4.30
C ARG A 551 34.58 -2.46 -4.84
N LEU A 552 34.98 -3.72 -4.72
CA LEU A 552 36.21 -4.24 -5.30
C LEU A 552 35.91 -4.90 -6.66
N ASP A 553 36.32 -4.24 -7.74
CA ASP A 553 36.25 -4.76 -9.11
C ASP A 553 37.66 -5.27 -9.51
N GLY A 554 37.94 -6.54 -9.21
CA GLY A 554 39.27 -7.14 -9.45
C GLY A 554 40.33 -6.59 -8.51
N SER A 555 41.17 -5.67 -8.99
CA SER A 555 42.15 -4.92 -8.19
C SER A 555 41.83 -3.43 -8.07
N SER A 556 40.62 -3.00 -8.48
CA SER A 556 40.20 -1.61 -8.48
C SER A 556 39.08 -1.36 -7.48
N CYS A 557 39.28 -0.42 -6.56
CA CYS A 557 38.24 -0.01 -5.61
C CYS A 557 37.40 1.14 -6.17
N LYS A 558 36.12 0.90 -6.47
CA LYS A 558 35.15 1.96 -6.77
C LYS A 558 34.53 2.50 -5.49
N LEU A 559 34.43 3.81 -5.35
CA LEU A 559 33.96 4.51 -4.15
C LEU A 559 32.66 5.26 -4.42
N TYR A 560 31.62 5.11 -3.58
CA TYR A 560 30.27 5.62 -3.84
C TYR A 560 29.76 6.55 -2.72
N ALA A 561 29.03 7.59 -3.12
CA ALA A 561 28.33 8.49 -2.20
C ALA A 561 26.94 8.87 -2.74
N PRO A 562 25.95 9.15 -1.88
CA PRO A 562 24.70 9.76 -2.33
C PRO A 562 24.96 11.13 -2.97
N SER A 563 24.09 11.52 -3.90
CA SER A 563 24.17 12.85 -4.53
C SER A 563 23.86 13.93 -3.52
N ILE A 564 24.66 15.02 -3.51
CA ILE A 564 24.41 16.18 -2.64
C ILE A 564 23.14 16.89 -3.09
N HIS A 565 22.19 17.06 -2.18
CA HIS A 565 20.89 17.70 -2.39
C HIS A 565 20.77 18.98 -1.54
N GLY A 566 19.58 19.60 -1.56
CA GLY A 566 19.26 20.71 -0.66
C GLY A 566 19.28 20.28 0.81
N ASN A 567 19.19 21.28 1.71
CA ASN A 567 19.38 21.09 3.17
C ASN A 567 18.38 20.11 3.83
N ASP A 568 17.30 19.78 3.12
CA ASP A 568 16.10 19.12 3.64
C ASP A 568 16.03 17.64 3.24
N TYR A 569 17.15 17.04 2.80
CA TYR A 569 17.19 15.66 2.30
C TYR A 569 18.19 14.79 3.05
N PHE A 570 17.78 13.58 3.41
CA PHE A 570 18.57 12.61 4.16
C PHE A 570 18.70 11.31 3.37
N ALA A 571 19.91 10.95 2.94
CA ALA A 571 20.19 9.69 2.27
C ALA A 571 20.47 8.62 3.33
N GLY A 572 19.59 7.62 3.45
CA GLY A 572 19.66 6.58 4.46
C GLY A 572 19.86 5.18 3.88
N TRP A 573 20.36 4.28 4.72
CA TRP A 573 20.55 2.87 4.39
C TRP A 573 20.40 1.95 5.60
N ILE A 574 19.65 0.86 5.41
CA ILE A 574 19.37 -0.14 6.45
C ILE A 574 20.63 -0.95 6.74
N HIS A 575 20.95 -1.16 8.02
CA HIS A 575 21.98 -2.12 8.39
C HIS A 575 21.38 -3.52 8.28
N GLN A 576 21.50 -4.11 7.09
CA GLN A 576 21.15 -5.48 6.74
C GLN A 576 19.81 -5.99 7.32
N PRO A 577 18.69 -5.86 6.59
CA PRO A 577 17.45 -6.50 7.00
C PRO A 577 17.64 -8.03 6.99
N LEU A 578 17.52 -8.65 8.16
CA LEU A 578 17.23 -10.07 8.28
C LEU A 578 15.91 -10.33 7.56
N ILE A 579 15.94 -11.07 6.46
CA ILE A 579 14.74 -11.31 5.65
C ILE A 579 13.99 -12.50 6.25
N ARG A 580 12.72 -12.32 6.59
CA ARG A 580 11.79 -13.40 6.97
C ARG A 580 10.88 -13.72 5.78
N ARG A 581 10.60 -15.00 5.58
CA ARG A 581 9.86 -15.54 4.43
C ARG A 581 8.91 -16.65 4.88
N ASP A 582 7.73 -16.66 4.27
CA ASP A 582 6.66 -17.61 4.53
C ASP A 582 6.51 -18.53 3.32
N VAL A 583 6.68 -19.85 3.51
CA VAL A 583 6.61 -20.86 2.43
C VAL A 583 5.91 -22.09 2.96
N ASN A 584 4.88 -22.59 2.25
CA ASN A 584 4.12 -23.81 2.59
C ASN A 584 3.82 -23.98 4.10
N HIS A 585 3.24 -22.94 4.72
CA HIS A 585 2.82 -22.89 6.12
C HIS A 585 3.94 -23.01 7.18
N PHE A 586 5.20 -22.81 6.80
CA PHE A 586 6.29 -22.57 7.75
C PHE A 586 7.03 -21.27 7.41
N GLN A 587 7.71 -20.74 8.42
CA GLN A 587 8.49 -19.51 8.30
C GLN A 587 9.98 -19.86 8.30
N TYR A 588 10.78 -19.08 7.58
CA TYR A 588 12.22 -19.14 7.66
C TYR A 588 12.83 -17.74 7.58
N LEU A 589 14.06 -17.60 8.04
CA LEU A 589 14.82 -16.35 7.97
C LEU A 589 16.14 -16.59 7.24
N ASN A 590 16.62 -15.61 6.48
CA ASN A 590 17.88 -15.71 5.73
C ASN A 590 18.79 -14.48 5.86
N LEU A 591 20.10 -14.74 5.81
CA LEU A 591 21.17 -13.77 5.71
C LEU A 591 21.93 -13.98 4.40
N ARG A 592 21.77 -13.03 3.48
CA ARG A 592 22.42 -13.02 2.16
C ARG A 592 23.85 -12.47 2.25
N GLY A 593 24.79 -13.11 1.55
CA GLY A 593 26.20 -12.73 1.59
C GLY A 593 26.93 -13.20 2.85
N TYR A 594 26.45 -14.29 3.47
CA TYR A 594 26.99 -14.87 4.70
C TYR A 594 27.23 -16.37 4.55
N ALA A 595 28.11 -16.90 5.40
CA ALA A 595 28.52 -18.30 5.47
C ALA A 595 28.55 -18.80 6.92
N LEU A 596 28.44 -20.12 7.06
CA LEU A 596 28.67 -20.87 8.29
C LEU A 596 29.70 -21.96 7.99
N ASP A 597 30.91 -21.52 7.61
CA ASP A 597 32.04 -22.41 7.29
C ASP A 597 32.28 -23.41 8.43
N GLY A 598 32.76 -24.62 8.17
CA GLY A 598 33.13 -25.54 9.25
C GLY A 598 31.99 -26.02 10.16
N LEU A 599 30.73 -25.70 9.84
CA LEU A 599 29.60 -26.54 10.24
C LEU A 599 29.57 -27.83 9.42
N ASN A 600 29.00 -28.88 9.99
CA ASN A 600 28.88 -30.17 9.32
C ASN A 600 27.77 -30.11 8.26
N VAL A 601 28.13 -30.26 6.99
CA VAL A 601 27.18 -30.45 5.90
C VAL A 601 26.64 -31.89 5.98
N THR A 602 25.34 -32.06 6.24
CA THR A 602 24.70 -33.39 6.32
C THR A 602 24.32 -33.95 4.96
N SER A 603 23.93 -33.07 4.03
CA SER A 603 23.69 -33.39 2.63
C SER A 603 23.80 -32.13 1.77
N THR A 604 24.06 -32.31 0.47
CA THR A 604 23.97 -31.24 -0.53
C THR A 604 23.05 -31.70 -1.66
N ILE A 605 22.03 -30.89 -1.94
CA ILE A 605 21.01 -31.14 -2.95
C ILE A 605 21.33 -30.26 -4.17
N PRO A 606 21.64 -30.85 -5.34
CA PRO A 606 21.89 -30.11 -6.57
C PRO A 606 20.60 -29.68 -7.28
N SER A 607 20.73 -28.84 -8.29
CA SER A 607 19.64 -28.35 -9.16
C SER A 607 18.52 -27.59 -8.41
N ILE A 608 18.83 -27.02 -7.25
CA ILE A 608 17.94 -26.13 -6.52
C ILE A 608 18.13 -24.71 -7.06
N SER A 609 17.11 -24.18 -7.71
CA SER A 609 17.18 -22.89 -8.41
C SER A 609 16.76 -21.67 -7.56
N THR A 610 16.17 -21.87 -6.39
CA THR A 610 15.70 -20.78 -5.51
C THR A 610 15.95 -21.08 -4.03
N LEU A 611 16.09 -20.01 -3.25
CA LEU A 611 16.19 -20.05 -1.78
C LEU A 611 14.96 -20.72 -1.14
N ASP A 612 13.76 -20.42 -1.65
CA ASP A 612 12.51 -20.99 -1.14
C ASP A 612 12.43 -22.52 -1.36
N ALA A 613 12.96 -23.01 -2.48
CA ALA A 613 13.11 -24.45 -2.72
C ALA A 613 14.17 -25.10 -1.81
N CYS A 614 15.23 -24.36 -1.44
CA CYS A 614 16.21 -24.82 -0.46
C CYS A 614 15.59 -24.93 0.96
N ALA A 615 14.82 -23.92 1.38
CA ALA A 615 14.09 -23.94 2.65
C ALA A 615 13.04 -25.07 2.72
N LEU A 616 12.33 -25.34 1.61
CA LEU A 616 11.44 -26.49 1.46
C LEU A 616 12.16 -27.82 1.68
N ALA A 617 13.31 -28.00 1.02
CA ALA A 617 14.12 -29.20 1.15
C ALA A 617 14.72 -29.37 2.57
N ALA A 618 15.06 -28.27 3.25
CA ALA A 618 15.47 -28.29 4.64
C ALA A 618 14.33 -28.78 5.55
N ASN A 619 13.12 -28.25 5.37
CA ASN A 619 11.96 -28.66 6.16
C ASN A 619 11.59 -30.14 5.92
N SER A 620 11.60 -30.61 4.67
CA SER A 620 11.29 -32.02 4.35
C SER A 620 12.36 -33.01 4.81
N THR A 621 13.62 -32.56 5.01
CA THR A 621 14.70 -33.39 5.56
C THR A 621 14.87 -33.23 7.07
N GLY A 622 14.07 -32.37 7.71
CA GLY A 622 14.14 -32.08 9.14
C GLY A 622 15.32 -31.21 9.59
N ASN A 623 16.18 -30.74 8.67
CA ASN A 623 17.29 -29.86 9.00
C ASN A 623 16.77 -28.44 9.29
N ILE A 624 17.23 -27.81 10.37
CA ILE A 624 16.79 -26.45 10.74
C ILE A 624 17.63 -25.39 10.02
N LEU A 625 18.92 -25.63 9.78
CA LEU A 625 19.84 -24.70 9.10
C LEU A 625 20.21 -25.21 7.70
N PHE A 626 20.37 -24.27 6.77
CA PHE A 626 20.77 -24.55 5.39
C PHE A 626 21.61 -23.39 4.81
N ALA A 627 22.32 -23.68 3.73
CA ALA A 627 22.99 -22.71 2.89
C ALA A 627 22.64 -22.93 1.41
N PHE A 628 22.21 -21.86 0.74
CA PHE A 628 21.87 -21.83 -0.67
C PHE A 628 22.95 -21.10 -1.47
N ASN A 629 23.48 -21.72 -2.52
CA ASN A 629 24.38 -21.08 -3.48
C ASN A 629 23.64 -20.84 -4.80
N ALA A 630 23.35 -19.57 -5.10
CA ALA A 630 22.55 -19.18 -6.26
C ALA A 630 23.25 -19.42 -7.62
N VAL A 631 24.59 -19.47 -7.63
CA VAL A 631 25.39 -19.68 -8.86
C VAL A 631 25.60 -21.16 -9.13
N ALA A 632 25.90 -21.95 -8.09
CA ALA A 632 26.04 -23.40 -8.19
C ALA A 632 24.69 -24.14 -8.27
N GLN A 633 23.58 -23.47 -7.93
CA GLN A 633 22.24 -24.06 -7.80
C GLN A 633 22.22 -25.25 -6.83
N THR A 634 22.88 -25.08 -5.68
CA THR A 634 22.99 -26.10 -4.63
C THR A 634 22.39 -25.62 -3.31
N CYS A 635 21.81 -26.56 -2.58
CA CYS A 635 21.30 -26.37 -1.23
C CYS A 635 22.02 -27.35 -0.28
N SER A 636 22.85 -26.84 0.62
CA SER A 636 23.58 -27.62 1.62
C SER A 636 22.85 -27.57 2.96
N MET A 637 22.55 -28.73 3.53
CA MET A 637 21.95 -28.86 4.85
C MET A 637 23.03 -28.81 5.93
N LEU A 638 22.84 -27.98 6.95
CA LEU A 638 23.86 -27.67 7.96
C LEU A 638 23.43 -28.14 9.35
N ASN A 639 24.35 -28.75 10.09
CA ASN A 639 24.16 -29.08 11.50
C ASN A 639 25.18 -28.37 12.40
N ILE A 640 24.67 -27.84 13.52
CA ILE A 640 25.44 -27.32 14.65
C ILE A 640 26.01 -28.51 15.47
N GLY A 641 27.14 -28.28 16.15
CA GLY A 641 27.77 -29.29 17.00
C GLY A 641 26.91 -29.66 18.20
N LYS A 642 27.00 -30.91 18.66
CA LYS A 642 26.34 -31.35 19.90
C LYS A 642 27.16 -30.89 21.12
N SER A 643 26.50 -30.27 22.09
CA SER A 643 27.09 -29.85 23.36
C SER A 643 26.08 -30.01 24.49
N MET A 644 26.40 -30.81 25.50
CA MET A 644 25.53 -31.01 26.67
C MET A 644 25.39 -29.71 27.49
N ASN A 645 24.30 -29.57 28.24
CA ASN A 645 24.01 -28.39 29.09
C ASN A 645 24.00 -27.05 28.34
N THR A 646 23.89 -27.09 27.01
CA THR A 646 24.08 -25.94 26.13
C THR A 646 22.88 -25.79 25.19
N THR A 647 22.35 -24.59 25.04
CA THR A 647 21.24 -24.31 24.10
C THR A 647 21.60 -23.14 23.21
N THR A 648 21.61 -23.37 21.89
CA THR A 648 21.74 -22.29 20.90
C THR A 648 20.35 -21.73 20.58
N TYR A 649 20.23 -20.41 20.46
CA TYR A 649 19.00 -19.71 20.07
C TYR A 649 19.24 -18.94 18.77
N LEU A 650 18.50 -19.23 17.70
CA LEU A 650 18.58 -18.49 16.44
C LEU A 650 17.56 -17.34 16.41
N MET A 651 17.93 -16.19 15.87
CA MET A 651 17.10 -14.98 15.87
C MET A 651 15.80 -15.16 15.06
N ASN A 652 14.67 -14.71 15.60
CA ASN A 652 13.33 -14.91 15.01
C ASN A 652 12.39 -13.69 15.21
N ASN A 653 12.97 -12.50 15.08
CA ASN A 653 12.34 -11.20 15.35
C ASN A 653 10.99 -11.00 14.60
N PRO A 654 9.88 -10.55 15.25
CA PRO A 654 9.73 -10.16 16.65
C PRO A 654 9.40 -11.30 17.64
N THR A 655 9.13 -12.50 17.12
CA THR A 655 8.72 -13.67 17.92
C THR A 655 9.88 -14.34 18.68
N SER A 656 9.56 -15.32 19.53
CA SER A 656 10.53 -16.13 20.27
C SER A 656 11.59 -16.75 19.35
N SER A 657 12.86 -16.64 19.73
CA SER A 657 14.01 -17.27 19.07
C SER A 657 13.82 -18.77 18.85
N VAL A 658 14.40 -19.34 17.79
CA VAL A 658 14.36 -20.79 17.53
C VAL A 658 15.35 -21.52 18.45
N PRO A 659 14.90 -22.37 19.40
CA PRO A 659 15.79 -23.04 20.33
C PRO A 659 16.35 -24.34 19.73
N LEU A 660 17.65 -24.57 19.93
CA LEU A 660 18.37 -25.78 19.55
C LEU A 660 19.00 -26.38 20.82
N LEU A 661 18.30 -27.38 21.37
CA LEU A 661 18.69 -28.04 22.62
C LEU A 661 19.93 -28.92 22.43
N ASN A 662 20.84 -28.89 23.41
CA ASN A 662 22.12 -29.61 23.40
C ASN A 662 23.00 -29.30 22.17
N ALA A 663 23.00 -28.04 21.73
CA ALA A 663 23.70 -27.58 20.54
C ALA A 663 24.62 -26.38 20.83
N ALA A 664 25.81 -26.36 20.20
CA ALA A 664 26.75 -25.26 20.21
C ALA A 664 27.54 -25.19 18.89
N PHE A 665 27.88 -23.99 18.43
CA PHE A 665 28.68 -23.80 17.23
C PHE A 665 30.08 -24.43 17.36
N THR A 666 30.57 -25.06 16.30
CA THR A 666 31.93 -25.60 16.25
C THR A 666 32.96 -24.46 16.19
N ASN A 667 34.14 -24.67 16.79
CA ASN A 667 35.17 -23.63 16.83
C ASN A 667 35.54 -23.15 15.42
N GLY A 668 35.53 -21.83 15.21
CA GLY A 668 35.81 -21.22 13.91
C GLY A 668 34.66 -21.28 12.89
N SER A 669 33.45 -21.75 13.25
CA SER A 669 32.30 -21.75 12.32
C SER A 669 31.50 -20.44 12.27
N VAL A 670 31.59 -19.66 13.34
CA VAL A 670 31.00 -18.34 13.51
C VAL A 670 32.00 -17.45 14.24
N ASP A 671 31.84 -16.13 14.13
CA ASP A 671 32.63 -15.20 14.93
C ASP A 671 31.87 -14.86 16.21
N ARG A 672 32.48 -15.11 17.38
CA ARG A 672 31.94 -14.69 18.68
C ARG A 672 32.08 -13.18 18.84
N ILE A 673 30.99 -12.52 19.21
CA ILE A 673 30.90 -11.07 19.42
C ILE A 673 31.37 -10.73 20.84
N LEU A 674 30.74 -11.34 21.84
CA LEU A 674 30.99 -11.13 23.27
C LEU A 674 30.42 -12.31 24.09
N VAL A 675 30.64 -12.28 25.41
CA VAL A 675 30.05 -13.22 26.38
C VAL A 675 29.54 -12.40 27.57
N GLU A 676 28.25 -12.53 27.89
CA GLU A 676 27.65 -11.98 29.10
C GLU A 676 27.37 -13.07 30.14
N LYS A 677 27.19 -12.70 31.42
CA LYS A 677 26.50 -13.55 32.39
C LYS A 677 25.03 -13.14 32.50
N VAL A 678 24.14 -14.12 32.54
CA VAL A 678 22.69 -13.92 32.59
C VAL A 678 22.04 -14.89 33.59
N ASP A 679 20.96 -14.48 34.24
CA ASP A 679 20.36 -15.26 35.34
C ASP A 679 19.77 -16.60 34.89
N ASN A 680 19.36 -16.71 33.62
CA ASN A 680 18.66 -17.88 33.09
C ASN A 680 18.72 -17.94 31.55
N ALA A 681 18.30 -19.08 30.99
CA ALA A 681 18.31 -19.35 29.57
C ALA A 681 17.40 -18.41 28.76
N SER A 682 16.23 -18.03 29.30
CA SER A 682 15.30 -17.11 28.64
C SER A 682 15.93 -15.74 28.42
N SER A 683 16.70 -15.23 29.39
CA SER A 683 17.46 -13.97 29.24
C SER A 683 18.46 -13.99 28.08
N CYS A 684 19.09 -15.14 27.80
CA CYS A 684 19.98 -15.31 26.65
C CYS A 684 19.25 -15.40 25.30
N ALA A 685 17.97 -15.81 25.32
CA ALA A 685 17.12 -15.93 24.15
C ALA A 685 16.48 -14.60 23.69
N LEU A 686 16.66 -13.51 24.45
CA LEU A 686 15.96 -12.24 24.19
C LEU A 686 16.57 -11.43 23.01
N PRO A 687 15.74 -10.95 22.06
CA PRO A 687 16.13 -10.05 20.97
C PRO A 687 16.96 -8.78 21.31
N PRO A 688 16.87 -8.14 22.50
CA PRO A 688 17.66 -6.94 22.79
C PRO A 688 19.17 -7.15 22.80
N LEU A 689 19.66 -8.35 23.18
CA LEU A 689 21.08 -8.69 23.14
C LEU A 689 21.54 -9.00 21.70
N CYS A 690 20.74 -9.78 20.97
CA CYS A 690 21.11 -10.30 19.66
C CYS A 690 20.42 -9.56 18.51
N GLN A 691 21.01 -8.46 18.03
CA GLN A 691 20.42 -7.59 17.02
C GLN A 691 21.23 -7.58 15.72
N VAL A 692 20.84 -8.42 14.74
CA VAL A 692 21.44 -8.48 13.39
C VAL A 692 21.76 -7.10 12.82
N THR A 693 20.84 -6.13 12.95
CA THR A 693 21.02 -4.80 12.37
C THR A 693 22.05 -3.95 13.13
N SER A 694 22.19 -4.13 14.45
CA SER A 694 23.09 -3.33 15.28
C SER A 694 24.49 -3.95 15.37
N ASN A 695 24.56 -5.20 15.84
CA ASN A 695 25.79 -5.92 16.21
C ASN A 695 26.07 -7.18 15.36
N GLU A 696 25.31 -7.40 14.26
CA GLU A 696 25.40 -8.59 13.39
C GLU A 696 25.04 -9.93 14.07
N CYS A 697 24.55 -9.91 15.31
CA CYS A 697 24.20 -11.12 16.03
C CYS A 697 23.00 -11.81 15.38
N PHE A 698 23.18 -13.07 14.97
CA PHE A 698 22.12 -13.92 14.40
C PHE A 698 21.74 -15.09 15.33
N ALA A 699 22.61 -15.39 16.31
CA ALA A 699 22.39 -16.45 17.27
C ALA A 699 23.09 -16.17 18.61
N THR A 700 22.53 -16.71 19.70
CA THR A 700 23.17 -16.79 21.02
C THR A 700 23.32 -18.23 21.46
N THR A 701 24.19 -18.50 22.43
CA THR A 701 24.30 -19.81 23.10
C THR A 701 24.34 -19.63 24.60
N PHE A 702 23.41 -20.26 25.32
CA PHE A 702 23.39 -20.32 26.78
C PHE A 702 24.02 -21.61 27.30
N ASN A 703 24.94 -21.49 28.27
CA ASN A 703 25.49 -22.62 29.02
C ASN A 703 24.90 -22.66 30.44
N SER A 704 24.07 -23.67 30.74
CA SER A 704 23.41 -23.81 32.04
C SER A 704 24.31 -24.27 33.18
N SER A 705 25.61 -24.50 32.91
CA SER A 705 26.60 -24.88 33.92
C SER A 705 27.46 -23.70 34.40
N SER A 706 27.50 -22.61 33.62
CA SER A 706 28.27 -21.39 33.94
C SER A 706 27.43 -20.09 33.95
N ASN A 707 26.16 -20.17 33.55
CA ASN A 707 25.24 -19.04 33.36
C ASN A 707 25.80 -17.98 32.39
N GLU A 708 26.53 -18.43 31.37
CA GLU A 708 27.11 -17.59 30.33
C GLU A 708 26.26 -17.63 29.06
N CYS A 709 26.14 -16.47 28.42
CA CYS A 709 25.46 -16.26 27.15
C CYS A 709 26.48 -15.73 26.13
N GLU A 710 26.89 -16.57 25.18
CA GLU A 710 27.74 -16.15 24.06
C GLU A 710 26.88 -15.59 22.91
N LEU A 711 27.30 -14.48 22.29
CA LEU A 711 26.65 -13.90 21.12
C LEU A 711 27.51 -14.16 19.87
N TYR A 712 26.89 -14.51 18.73
CA TYR A 712 27.62 -14.81 17.49
C TYR A 712 27.07 -14.08 16.26
N LYS A 713 27.98 -13.65 15.38
CA LYS A 713 27.69 -13.27 14.00
C LYS A 713 28.16 -14.38 13.06
N ALA A 714 27.43 -14.59 11.97
CA ALA A 714 27.88 -15.46 10.89
C ALA A 714 29.03 -14.81 10.11
N LYS A 715 29.82 -15.59 9.38
CA LYS A 715 30.93 -15.07 8.59
C LYS A 715 30.44 -14.41 7.31
N ARG A 716 31.14 -13.38 6.83
CA ARG A 716 30.80 -12.70 5.56
C ARG A 716 31.34 -13.49 4.35
N SER A 717 30.46 -13.83 3.41
CA SER A 717 30.81 -14.45 2.13
C SER A 717 30.94 -13.36 1.06
N PHE A 718 32.17 -12.93 0.78
CA PHE A 718 32.44 -11.76 -0.06
C PHE A 718 32.03 -11.89 -1.54
N GLU A 719 31.74 -13.11 -2.01
CA GLU A 719 31.20 -13.36 -3.35
C GLU A 719 29.73 -12.92 -3.50
N GLY A 720 28.97 -12.84 -2.39
CA GLY A 720 27.56 -12.45 -2.42
C GLY A 720 26.63 -13.41 -3.18
N ASN A 721 27.07 -14.66 -3.38
CA ASN A 721 26.37 -15.75 -4.06
C ASN A 721 25.76 -16.79 -3.09
N LEU A 722 26.22 -16.76 -1.84
CA LEU A 722 25.81 -17.65 -0.76
C LEU A 722 24.80 -16.95 0.16
N GLU A 723 23.74 -17.66 0.53
CA GLU A 723 22.77 -17.24 1.54
C GLU A 723 22.59 -18.35 2.57
N ILE A 724 22.72 -18.02 3.85
CA ILE A 724 22.39 -18.94 4.94
C ILE A 724 20.97 -18.68 5.41
N GLY A 725 20.26 -19.72 5.84
CA GLY A 725 18.92 -19.57 6.39
C GLY A 725 18.58 -20.62 7.44
N TRP A 726 17.54 -20.34 8.22
CA TRP A 726 17.04 -21.24 9.25
C TRP A 726 15.52 -21.23 9.36
N LEU A 727 14.96 -22.39 9.67
CA LEU A 727 13.52 -22.61 9.84
C LEU A 727 13.05 -22.10 11.20
N ALA A 728 12.06 -21.22 11.20
CA ALA A 728 11.33 -20.76 12.38
C ALA A 728 10.06 -21.61 12.58
N LYS A 729 10.22 -22.79 13.17
CA LYS A 729 9.10 -23.64 13.58
C LYS A 729 8.52 -23.10 14.88
N THR A 730 7.43 -22.33 14.77
CA THR A 730 6.70 -21.76 15.90
C THR A 730 5.96 -22.83 16.70
N SER A 731 6.01 -22.71 18.03
CA SER A 731 5.27 -23.55 18.99
C SER A 731 3.95 -22.94 19.45
N LEU A 732 3.54 -21.80 18.89
CA LEU A 732 2.29 -21.15 19.24
C LEU A 732 1.08 -21.95 18.70
N PRO A 733 -0.12 -21.84 19.31
CA PRO A 733 -1.34 -22.45 18.76
C PRO A 733 -1.70 -21.89 17.37
N THR A 734 -2.20 -22.77 16.49
CA THR A 734 -2.74 -22.39 15.17
C THR A 734 -4.20 -21.94 15.24
N LYS A 735 -4.88 -22.18 16.37
CA LYS A 735 -6.30 -21.89 16.61
C LYS A 735 -6.57 -21.72 18.10
N LEU A 736 -7.76 -21.22 18.43
CA LEU A 736 -8.33 -21.26 19.78
C LEU A 736 -8.56 -22.71 20.26
N ASN A 737 -8.32 -22.95 21.56
CA ASN A 737 -8.70 -24.19 22.26
C ASN A 737 -10.05 -24.08 22.97
N THR A 738 -10.36 -22.86 23.43
CA THR A 738 -11.55 -22.46 24.18
C THR A 738 -12.02 -21.12 23.62
N THR A 739 -13.31 -20.79 23.79
CA THR A 739 -13.85 -19.49 23.37
C THR A 739 -14.89 -19.03 24.36
N GLU A 740 -14.66 -17.86 24.95
CA GLU A 740 -15.52 -17.25 25.97
C GLU A 740 -16.20 -15.98 25.42
N LYS A 741 -15.58 -15.34 24.43
CA LYS A 741 -16.08 -14.12 23.77
C LYS A 741 -15.90 -14.21 22.26
N VAL A 742 -16.80 -13.55 21.52
CA VAL A 742 -16.61 -13.23 20.09
C VAL A 742 -16.73 -11.73 19.86
N ALA A 743 -15.79 -11.16 19.12
CA ALA A 743 -15.74 -9.76 18.74
C ALA A 743 -15.85 -9.62 17.21
N PHE A 744 -16.98 -9.10 16.75
CA PHE A 744 -17.32 -8.92 15.33
C PHE A 744 -16.99 -7.51 14.85
N PHE A 745 -16.20 -7.41 13.78
CA PHE A 745 -15.84 -6.17 13.09
C PHE A 745 -16.46 -6.19 11.69
N VAL A 746 -17.66 -5.61 11.55
CA VAL A 746 -18.42 -5.62 10.30
C VAL A 746 -18.22 -4.30 9.57
N THR A 747 -17.60 -4.36 8.39
CA THR A 747 -16.97 -3.23 7.70
C THR A 747 -17.27 -3.21 6.20
N ALA A 748 -17.22 -2.04 5.58
CA ALA A 748 -17.52 -1.88 4.17
C ALA A 748 -16.34 -2.33 3.31
N HIS A 749 -15.13 -1.89 3.66
CA HIS A 749 -13.88 -2.22 2.99
C HIS A 749 -12.91 -2.89 3.98
N GLN A 750 -11.85 -3.48 3.42
CA GLN A 750 -10.85 -4.23 4.17
C GLN A 750 -10.16 -3.37 5.24
N ASP A 751 -9.83 -2.12 4.91
CA ASP A 751 -9.04 -1.18 5.72
C ASP A 751 -9.81 -0.37 6.78
N ASP A 752 -11.15 -0.52 6.86
CA ASP A 752 -11.97 0.33 7.73
C ASP A 752 -11.66 0.12 9.24
N HIS A 753 -11.29 -1.10 9.65
CA HIS A 753 -11.11 -1.42 11.06
C HIS A 753 -9.72 -1.05 11.58
N GLU A 754 -8.69 -1.15 10.74
CA GLU A 754 -7.34 -0.68 11.01
C GLU A 754 -7.27 0.85 11.02
N LEU A 755 -8.13 1.53 10.24
CA LEU A 755 -8.26 2.99 10.22
C LEU A 755 -9.15 3.57 11.33
N PHE A 756 -10.29 2.93 11.64
CA PHE A 756 -11.34 3.52 12.49
C PHE A 756 -11.63 2.77 13.80
N MET A 757 -11.10 1.55 13.99
CA MET A 757 -11.46 0.67 15.12
C MET A 757 -10.23 0.06 15.85
N ILE A 758 -9.01 0.49 15.50
CA ILE A 758 -7.75 -0.20 15.80
C ILE A 758 -7.49 -0.56 17.27
N GLN A 759 -7.89 0.28 18.24
CA GLN A 759 -7.69 -0.05 19.66
C GLN A 759 -8.51 -1.27 20.07
N SER A 760 -9.75 -1.39 19.57
CA SER A 760 -10.59 -2.56 19.84
C SER A 760 -10.08 -3.78 19.08
N VAL A 761 -9.68 -3.64 17.80
CA VAL A 761 -9.04 -4.72 17.02
C VAL A 761 -7.82 -5.28 17.77
N LEU A 762 -6.92 -4.39 18.20
CA LEU A 762 -5.71 -4.77 18.92
C LEU A 762 -6.02 -5.40 20.29
N ASN A 763 -7.01 -4.90 21.02
CA ASN A 763 -7.42 -5.49 22.29
C ASN A 763 -7.98 -6.91 22.09
N SER A 764 -8.96 -7.10 21.19
CA SER A 764 -9.61 -8.39 20.95
C SER A 764 -8.65 -9.46 20.43
N ILE A 765 -7.67 -9.10 19.59
CA ILE A 765 -6.62 -10.03 19.14
C ILE A 765 -5.70 -10.44 20.31
N GLY A 766 -5.48 -9.57 21.29
CA GLY A 766 -4.69 -9.82 22.49
C GLY A 766 -5.37 -10.65 23.59
N GLU A 767 -6.61 -11.08 23.39
CA GLU A 767 -7.38 -11.85 24.38
C GLU A 767 -7.40 -13.35 24.03
N ALA A 768 -6.76 -14.18 24.86
CA ALA A 768 -6.46 -15.59 24.55
C ALA A 768 -7.67 -16.54 24.39
N ASN A 769 -8.88 -16.09 24.80
CA ASN A 769 -10.15 -16.81 24.67
C ASN A 769 -11.18 -16.05 23.81
N THR A 770 -10.78 -14.96 23.13
CA THR A 770 -11.66 -14.19 22.24
C THR A 770 -11.46 -14.62 20.79
N LYS A 771 -12.57 -14.95 20.12
CA LYS A 771 -12.63 -15.14 18.67
C LYS A 771 -12.85 -13.80 17.99
N VAL A 772 -12.00 -13.40 17.04
CA VAL A 772 -12.07 -12.10 16.36
C VAL A 772 -12.52 -12.32 14.93
N ILE A 773 -13.69 -11.76 14.58
CA ILE A 773 -14.33 -11.99 13.28
C ILE A 773 -14.39 -10.70 12.48
N PHE A 774 -13.77 -10.67 11.31
CA PHE A 774 -13.87 -9.57 10.34
C PHE A 774 -14.83 -9.96 9.22
N VAL A 775 -15.82 -9.12 8.93
CA VAL A 775 -16.76 -9.34 7.82
C VAL A 775 -16.74 -8.12 6.89
N TYR A 776 -16.21 -8.32 5.69
CA TYR A 776 -16.07 -7.25 4.69
C TYR A 776 -17.17 -7.38 3.64
N ILE A 777 -18.06 -6.38 3.57
CA ILE A 777 -19.17 -6.41 2.63
C ILE A 777 -18.68 -6.26 1.18
N THR A 778 -17.69 -5.39 0.92
CA THR A 778 -17.34 -4.98 -0.45
C THR A 778 -15.89 -5.29 -0.88
N ALA A 779 -15.63 -5.12 -2.17
CA ALA A 779 -14.33 -5.30 -2.81
C ALA A 779 -13.41 -4.06 -2.72
N GLY A 780 -13.92 -2.90 -2.31
CA GLY A 780 -13.13 -1.65 -2.28
C GLY A 780 -12.61 -1.20 -3.66
N ASP A 781 -13.37 -1.48 -4.72
CA ASP A 781 -12.99 -1.41 -6.13
C ASP A 781 -13.46 -0.14 -6.89
N LEU A 782 -14.22 0.77 -6.27
CA LEU A 782 -14.78 1.95 -6.97
C LEU A 782 -13.71 2.95 -7.41
N PHE A 783 -12.52 2.89 -6.80
CA PHE A 783 -11.34 3.67 -7.17
C PHE A 783 -10.33 2.79 -7.91
N SER A 784 -10.44 2.77 -9.24
CA SER A 784 -9.78 1.85 -10.19
C SER A 784 -8.23 1.79 -10.20
N LEU A 785 -7.56 2.48 -9.28
CA LEU A 785 -6.12 2.35 -9.04
C LEU A 785 -5.77 1.16 -8.15
N LEU A 786 -6.74 0.68 -7.36
CA LEU A 786 -6.61 -0.43 -6.43
C LEU A 786 -7.56 -1.55 -6.82
N LYS A 787 -7.05 -2.78 -6.86
CA LYS A 787 -7.87 -3.97 -6.97
C LYS A 787 -8.06 -4.62 -5.61
N TRP A 788 -9.16 -5.34 -5.43
CA TRP A 788 -9.53 -5.99 -4.18
C TRP A 788 -8.46 -6.96 -3.66
N GLU A 789 -7.74 -7.68 -4.54
CA GLU A 789 -6.68 -8.63 -4.14
C GLU A 789 -5.57 -7.94 -3.32
N LYS A 790 -5.35 -6.64 -3.56
CA LYS A 790 -4.33 -5.83 -2.87
C LYS A 790 -4.80 -5.33 -1.51
N ARG A 791 -6.04 -4.84 -1.41
CA ARG A 791 -6.63 -4.45 -0.12
C ARG A 791 -6.70 -5.67 0.81
N GLU A 792 -7.20 -6.79 0.28
CA GLU A 792 -7.31 -8.05 1.00
C GLU A 792 -5.96 -8.57 1.51
N ARG A 793 -4.93 -8.62 0.63
CA ARG A 793 -3.58 -8.99 1.05
C ARG A 793 -3.06 -8.12 2.20
N SER A 794 -3.50 -6.86 2.27
CA SER A 794 -2.95 -5.88 3.21
C SER A 794 -3.61 -5.98 4.58
N THR A 795 -4.93 -6.10 4.67
CA THR A 795 -5.58 -6.40 5.96
C THR A 795 -5.08 -7.71 6.59
N ILE A 796 -4.82 -8.74 5.76
CA ILE A 796 -4.20 -9.98 6.25
C ILE A 796 -2.76 -9.76 6.78
N VAL A 797 -2.01 -8.80 6.22
CA VAL A 797 -0.72 -8.34 6.79
C VAL A 797 -0.92 -7.52 8.06
N GLY A 798 -2.01 -6.74 8.18
CA GLY A 798 -2.40 -6.03 9.39
C GLY A 798 -2.69 -7.00 10.55
N THR A 799 -3.52 -8.02 10.33
CA THR A 799 -3.77 -9.11 11.28
C THR A 799 -2.49 -9.85 11.67
N GLN A 800 -1.62 -10.17 10.70
CA GLN A 800 -0.30 -10.75 10.99
C GLN A 800 0.50 -9.86 11.95
N VAL A 801 0.54 -8.54 11.72
CA VAL A 801 1.25 -7.59 12.59
C VAL A 801 0.63 -7.51 13.99
N ALA A 802 -0.69 -7.57 14.13
CA ALA A 802 -1.35 -7.60 15.44
C ALA A 802 -1.08 -8.90 16.23
N LEU A 803 -1.06 -10.04 15.54
CA LEU A 803 -0.71 -11.34 16.14
C LEU A 803 0.79 -11.41 16.51
N GLU A 804 1.68 -10.84 15.69
CA GLU A 804 3.11 -10.74 16.00
C GLU A 804 3.40 -9.84 17.20
N TYR A 805 2.59 -8.80 17.41
CA TYR A 805 2.73 -7.88 18.53
C TYR A 805 2.34 -8.51 19.88
N HIS A 806 1.32 -9.37 19.90
CA HIS A 806 0.89 -10.08 21.11
C HIS A 806 1.59 -11.43 21.32
N GLY A 807 2.07 -12.07 20.25
CA GLY A 807 2.79 -13.34 20.32
C GLY A 807 1.97 -14.56 20.75
N LEU A 808 0.63 -14.48 20.70
CA LEU A 808 -0.27 -15.51 21.24
C LEU A 808 -0.51 -16.70 20.29
N TYR A 809 -0.45 -16.50 18.97
CA TYR A 809 -0.81 -17.52 17.95
C TYR A 809 0.14 -17.52 16.76
N GLN A 810 0.06 -18.56 15.92
CA GLN A 810 0.77 -18.58 14.63
C GLN A 810 0.14 -17.60 13.62
N THR A 811 1.00 -16.96 12.83
CA THR A 811 0.60 -15.96 11.82
C THR A 811 0.39 -16.57 10.43
N ASN A 812 0.19 -17.89 10.35
CA ASN A 812 -0.02 -18.61 9.10
C ASN A 812 -1.49 -18.43 8.67
N ALA A 813 -1.75 -17.68 7.60
CA ALA A 813 -3.08 -17.59 7.01
C ALA A 813 -3.49 -18.93 6.34
N VAL A 814 -4.66 -19.44 6.71
CA VAL A 814 -5.33 -20.57 6.06
C VAL A 814 -6.50 -20.01 5.24
N TYR A 815 -6.46 -20.21 3.93
CA TYR A 815 -7.52 -19.78 3.00
C TYR A 815 -8.43 -20.95 2.66
N GLU A 816 -9.73 -20.78 2.85
CA GLU A 816 -10.75 -21.79 2.58
C GLU A 816 -11.99 -21.16 1.92
N ASN A 817 -12.82 -21.98 1.28
CA ASN A 817 -14.13 -21.56 0.79
C ASN A 817 -15.19 -22.30 1.61
N VAL A 818 -16.14 -21.54 2.17
CA VAL A 818 -17.20 -22.05 3.05
C VAL A 818 -18.57 -21.63 2.54
N ASP A 819 -19.55 -22.51 2.64
CA ASP A 819 -20.91 -22.26 2.16
C ASP A 819 -21.75 -21.63 3.28
N ILE A 820 -22.18 -20.39 3.05
CA ILE A 820 -23.01 -19.60 3.96
C ILE A 820 -24.43 -19.53 3.36
N GLY A 821 -25.31 -20.39 3.85
CA GLY A 821 -26.66 -20.59 3.31
C GLY A 821 -26.62 -21.17 1.90
N LYS A 822 -26.62 -20.30 0.88
CA LYS A 822 -26.56 -20.67 -0.55
C LYS A 822 -25.34 -20.12 -1.29
N HIS A 823 -24.42 -19.48 -0.56
CA HIS A 823 -23.33 -18.67 -1.13
C HIS A 823 -21.96 -19.19 -0.67
N THR A 824 -21.06 -19.51 -1.61
CA THR A 824 -19.68 -19.89 -1.30
C THR A 824 -18.81 -18.64 -1.06
N ILE A 825 -18.36 -18.43 0.17
CA ILE A 825 -17.58 -17.25 0.60
C ILE A 825 -16.15 -17.68 0.93
N THR A 826 -15.17 -16.84 0.63
CA THR A 826 -13.79 -17.13 1.06
C THR A 826 -13.59 -16.70 2.50
N LYS A 827 -13.17 -17.65 3.33
CA LYS A 827 -12.78 -17.46 4.72
C LYS A 827 -11.25 -17.51 4.82
N VAL A 828 -10.67 -16.66 5.66
CA VAL A 828 -9.23 -16.67 5.95
C VAL A 828 -9.04 -16.71 7.46
N THR A 829 -8.43 -17.78 7.97
CA THR A 829 -8.22 -18.01 9.40
C THR A 829 -6.74 -17.82 9.76
N MET A 830 -6.44 -17.07 10.82
CA MET A 830 -5.09 -16.85 11.33
C MET A 830 -5.13 -16.69 12.87
N GLY A 831 -4.73 -17.73 13.62
CA GLY A 831 -4.74 -17.70 15.09
C GLY A 831 -6.15 -17.63 15.69
N ASN A 832 -6.48 -16.53 16.39
CA ASN A 832 -7.84 -16.22 16.83
C ASN A 832 -8.61 -15.29 15.89
N ALA A 833 -7.97 -14.78 14.83
CA ALA A 833 -8.60 -13.93 13.81
C ALA A 833 -9.17 -14.76 12.65
N ILE A 834 -10.38 -14.40 12.21
CA ILE A 834 -11.08 -15.02 11.09
C ILE A 834 -11.68 -13.90 10.22
N HIS A 835 -11.47 -13.98 8.91
CA HIS A 835 -11.89 -12.98 7.95
C HIS A 835 -12.86 -13.59 6.93
N TYR A 836 -14.00 -12.93 6.68
CA TYR A 836 -15.00 -13.32 5.68
C TYR A 836 -15.01 -12.30 4.53
N MET A 837 -14.64 -12.76 3.33
CA MET A 837 -14.43 -11.93 2.14
C MET A 837 -15.64 -12.03 1.20
N MET A 838 -16.65 -11.16 1.36
CA MET A 838 -17.83 -11.15 0.48
C MET A 838 -17.56 -10.54 -0.91
N ARG A 839 -16.54 -9.65 -1.01
CA ARG A 839 -16.00 -9.09 -2.27
C ARG A 839 -17.07 -8.54 -3.23
N LEU A 840 -18.15 -7.96 -2.70
CA LEU A 840 -19.21 -7.36 -3.52
C LEU A 840 -18.72 -6.06 -4.19
N PRO A 841 -18.99 -5.82 -5.49
CA PRO A 841 -18.57 -4.59 -6.17
C PRO A 841 -19.19 -3.36 -5.49
N GLU A 842 -18.37 -2.36 -5.14
CA GLU A 842 -18.82 -1.16 -4.43
C GLU A 842 -19.97 -0.44 -5.15
N ALA A 843 -19.95 -0.41 -6.49
CA ALA A 843 -21.01 0.20 -7.30
C ALA A 843 -22.33 -0.60 -7.25
N GLY A 844 -22.26 -1.93 -7.08
CA GLY A 844 -23.41 -2.80 -6.84
C GLY A 844 -23.97 -2.58 -5.44
N SER A 845 -23.09 -2.62 -4.43
CA SER A 845 -23.41 -2.40 -3.02
C SER A 845 -24.02 -1.03 -2.77
N THR A 846 -23.46 0.03 -3.35
CA THR A 846 -23.97 1.41 -3.24
C THR A 846 -25.40 1.52 -3.75
N ARG A 847 -25.71 0.83 -4.86
CA ARG A 847 -27.07 0.81 -5.43
C ARG A 847 -28.02 -0.08 -4.64
N MET A 848 -27.60 -1.28 -4.20
CA MET A 848 -28.47 -2.26 -3.53
C MET A 848 -28.77 -1.89 -2.07
N MET A 849 -27.77 -1.38 -1.33
CA MET A 849 -27.92 -1.09 0.10
C MET A 849 -28.58 0.27 0.38
N ASN A 850 -28.73 1.13 -0.64
CA ASN A 850 -29.46 2.40 -0.55
C ASN A 850 -30.92 2.15 -0.11
N PRO A 851 -31.43 2.79 0.95
CA PRO A 851 -32.79 2.60 1.46
C PRO A 851 -33.90 2.63 0.39
N GLY A 852 -33.81 3.53 -0.61
CA GLY A 852 -34.79 3.62 -1.68
C GLY A 852 -34.84 2.39 -2.60
N ASN A 853 -33.75 1.62 -2.66
CA ASN A 853 -33.57 0.47 -3.54
C ASN A 853 -33.67 -0.88 -2.80
N ARG A 854 -33.75 -0.93 -1.46
CA ARG A 854 -33.75 -2.22 -0.71
C ARG A 854 -34.92 -3.15 -1.09
N LYS A 855 -36.03 -2.61 -1.60
CA LYS A 855 -37.20 -3.34 -2.09
C LYS A 855 -37.13 -3.71 -3.59
N SER A 856 -36.05 -3.35 -4.29
CA SER A 856 -35.89 -3.60 -5.73
C SER A 856 -35.17 -4.91 -6.00
N SER A 857 -35.49 -5.56 -7.13
CA SER A 857 -34.82 -6.77 -7.63
C SER A 857 -33.45 -6.47 -8.29
N LEU A 858 -32.69 -5.53 -7.73
CA LEU A 858 -31.30 -5.33 -8.09
C LEU A 858 -30.49 -6.55 -7.67
N TRP A 859 -29.49 -6.90 -8.48
CA TRP A 859 -28.60 -8.01 -8.23
C TRP A 859 -27.15 -7.62 -8.51
N MET A 860 -26.22 -8.34 -7.90
CA MET A 860 -24.79 -8.26 -8.19
C MET A 860 -24.14 -9.63 -7.97
N THR A 861 -22.86 -9.75 -8.31
CA THR A 861 -22.07 -10.97 -8.13
C THR A 861 -20.75 -10.65 -7.46
N SER A 862 -20.19 -11.58 -6.68
CA SER A 862 -18.84 -11.40 -6.11
C SER A 862 -17.78 -11.17 -7.21
N MET A 863 -16.80 -10.33 -6.94
CA MET A 863 -15.73 -9.97 -7.90
C MET A 863 -14.80 -11.13 -8.27
N ASP A 864 -14.67 -12.14 -7.39
CA ASP A 864 -13.89 -13.35 -7.62
C ASP A 864 -14.73 -14.55 -8.08
N LYS A 865 -16.00 -14.60 -7.70
CA LYS A 865 -16.97 -15.66 -8.02
C LYS A 865 -18.15 -15.05 -8.80
N PRO A 866 -18.04 -14.87 -10.13
CA PRO A 866 -19.10 -14.26 -10.95
C PRO A 866 -20.40 -15.08 -11.04
N ASN A 867 -20.42 -16.30 -10.49
CA ASN A 867 -21.64 -17.11 -10.35
C ASN A 867 -22.38 -16.85 -9.02
N GLU A 868 -21.70 -16.26 -8.02
CA GLU A 868 -22.27 -15.98 -6.69
C GLU A 868 -23.18 -14.76 -6.72
N ARG A 869 -24.42 -14.96 -7.15
CA ARG A 869 -25.38 -13.89 -7.42
C ARG A 869 -26.26 -13.57 -6.23
N TYR A 870 -26.04 -12.40 -5.65
CA TYR A 870 -26.87 -11.78 -4.61
C TYR A 870 -28.03 -11.03 -5.30
N ASN A 871 -29.28 -11.29 -4.90
CA ASN A 871 -30.48 -10.90 -5.67
C ASN A 871 -31.36 -9.82 -5.01
N SER A 872 -30.99 -9.36 -3.81
CA SER A 872 -31.63 -8.26 -3.07
C SER A 872 -30.80 -7.84 -1.87
N TYR A 873 -31.16 -6.72 -1.24
CA TYR A 873 -30.60 -6.32 0.07
C TYR A 873 -30.76 -7.43 1.13
N ASN A 874 -31.90 -8.13 1.14
CA ASN A 874 -32.16 -9.23 2.08
C ASN A 874 -31.22 -10.43 1.84
N ASP A 875 -30.80 -10.68 0.59
CA ASP A 875 -29.80 -11.72 0.28
C ASP A 875 -28.45 -11.41 0.94
N VAL A 876 -28.03 -10.13 0.89
CA VAL A 876 -26.82 -9.65 1.59
C VAL A 876 -27.01 -9.71 3.11
N LYS A 877 -28.18 -9.30 3.64
CA LYS A 877 -28.47 -9.39 5.09
C LYS A 877 -28.37 -10.83 5.60
N MET A 878 -29.09 -11.77 4.98
CA MET A 878 -29.08 -13.18 5.40
C MET A 878 -27.67 -13.78 5.37
N VAL A 879 -26.84 -13.42 4.41
CA VAL A 879 -25.44 -13.88 4.37
C VAL A 879 -24.63 -13.34 5.56
N VAL A 880 -24.72 -12.06 5.88
CA VAL A 880 -24.04 -11.49 7.05
C VAL A 880 -24.59 -12.09 8.34
N GLU A 881 -25.92 -12.13 8.49
CA GLU A 881 -26.65 -12.70 9.63
C GLU A 881 -26.21 -14.16 9.90
N ASN A 882 -26.16 -15.01 8.87
CA ASN A 882 -25.66 -16.39 8.96
C ASN A 882 -24.18 -16.49 9.38
N ILE A 883 -23.30 -15.56 8.98
CA ILE A 883 -21.89 -15.54 9.43
C ILE A 883 -21.81 -15.19 10.92
N LEU A 884 -22.60 -14.21 11.34
CA LEU A 884 -22.64 -13.76 12.73
C LEU A 884 -23.22 -14.85 13.64
N GLU A 885 -24.27 -15.56 13.21
CA GLU A 885 -24.86 -16.68 13.96
C GLU A 885 -23.87 -17.86 14.06
N LEU A 886 -23.28 -18.28 12.93
CA LEU A 886 -22.30 -19.38 12.86
C LEU A 886 -21.10 -19.16 13.79
N GLU A 887 -20.53 -17.95 13.81
CA GLU A 887 -19.34 -17.68 14.63
C GLU A 887 -19.67 -17.31 16.08
N ALA A 888 -20.94 -17.05 16.41
CA ALA A 888 -21.43 -16.82 17.78
C ALA A 888 -21.98 -18.09 18.48
N GLU A 889 -22.12 -19.21 17.76
CA GLU A 889 -22.70 -20.44 18.31
C GLU A 889 -21.96 -20.90 19.58
N GLY A 890 -22.71 -21.09 20.67
CA GLY A 890 -22.17 -21.55 21.96
C GLY A 890 -21.44 -20.50 22.82
N ILE A 891 -21.42 -19.22 22.42
CA ILE A 891 -20.65 -18.17 23.11
C ILE A 891 -21.54 -17.27 23.98
N SER A 892 -21.15 -17.02 25.23
CA SER A 892 -21.89 -16.19 26.19
C SER A 892 -21.70 -14.68 26.01
N HIS A 893 -20.54 -14.23 25.52
CA HIS A 893 -20.21 -12.81 25.38
C HIS A 893 -19.98 -12.44 23.91
N ILE A 894 -20.75 -11.46 23.43
CA ILE A 894 -20.77 -11.03 22.02
C ILE A 894 -20.55 -9.52 21.97
N GLU A 895 -19.56 -9.09 21.19
CA GLU A 895 -19.25 -7.68 20.92
C GLU A 895 -19.39 -7.39 19.41
N PHE A 896 -20.07 -6.30 19.04
CA PHE A 896 -20.21 -5.83 17.67
C PHE A 896 -19.56 -4.45 17.50
N HIS A 897 -18.73 -4.34 16.46
CA HIS A 897 -17.96 -3.16 16.09
C HIS A 897 -18.26 -2.80 14.63
N THR A 898 -18.79 -1.59 14.39
CA THR A 898 -19.15 -1.16 13.03
C THR A 898 -19.21 0.37 12.90
N SER A 899 -19.39 0.87 11.68
CA SER A 899 -19.44 2.32 11.40
C SER A 899 -20.71 2.96 11.94
N GLU A 900 -20.63 4.22 12.37
CA GLU A 900 -21.82 5.02 12.70
C GLU A 900 -22.59 5.38 11.42
N PHE A 901 -23.89 5.09 11.45
CA PHE A 901 -24.81 5.31 10.33
C PHE A 901 -25.81 6.44 10.57
N LEU A 902 -26.06 6.80 11.84
CA LEU A 902 -26.96 7.89 12.19
C LEU A 902 -26.39 9.23 11.68
N ARG A 903 -27.21 9.99 10.93
CA ARG A 903 -26.83 11.31 10.44
C ARG A 903 -26.70 12.29 11.59
N MET A 904 -25.46 12.61 11.97
CA MET A 904 -25.18 13.73 12.86
C MET A 904 -25.15 15.04 12.07
N ASN A 905 -25.96 16.01 12.50
CA ASN A 905 -25.91 17.39 12.00
C ASN A 905 -24.66 18.13 12.55
N MET A 906 -23.47 17.61 12.28
CA MET A 906 -22.20 18.25 12.63
C MET A 906 -21.94 19.42 11.69
N VAL A 907 -22.52 20.58 12.02
CA VAL A 907 -22.26 21.86 11.34
C VAL A 907 -20.90 22.39 11.81
N TYR A 908 -19.83 22.01 11.10
CA TYR A 908 -18.54 22.68 11.23
C TYR A 908 -18.23 23.44 9.93
N ASN A 909 -18.16 24.76 10.04
CA ASN A 909 -17.74 25.69 8.99
C ASN A 909 -18.32 25.44 7.58
N SER A 910 -19.66 25.29 7.50
CA SER A 910 -20.50 25.20 6.30
C SER A 910 -20.51 23.91 5.47
N THR A 911 -19.69 22.89 5.78
CA THR A 911 -19.79 21.56 5.14
C THR A 911 -20.05 20.47 6.17
N VAL A 912 -21.24 19.86 6.15
CA VAL A 912 -21.51 18.63 6.90
C VAL A 912 -20.72 17.52 6.24
N GLN A 913 -19.64 17.06 6.88
CA GLN A 913 -18.89 15.92 6.39
C GLN A 913 -19.57 14.62 6.81
N GLU A 914 -20.50 14.17 5.97
CA GLU A 914 -21.00 12.80 6.04
C GLU A 914 -19.89 11.79 5.69
N ASP A 915 -20.03 10.56 6.19
CA ASP A 915 -19.12 9.47 5.84
C ASP A 915 -19.42 8.90 4.45
N HIS A 916 -18.49 8.08 3.95
CA HIS A 916 -18.74 7.30 2.74
C HIS A 916 -20.04 6.49 2.88
N PHE A 917 -20.83 6.42 1.80
CA PHE A 917 -22.16 5.80 1.85
C PHE A 917 -22.08 4.35 2.35
N LEU A 918 -21.09 3.59 1.87
CA LEU A 918 -20.96 2.17 2.22
C LEU A 918 -20.63 1.95 3.70
N HIS A 919 -19.85 2.82 4.36
CA HIS A 919 -19.62 2.73 5.81
C HIS A 919 -20.96 2.76 6.56
N ARG A 920 -21.77 3.80 6.29
CA ARG A 920 -23.08 3.99 6.92
C ARG A 920 -24.05 2.86 6.57
N ALA A 921 -24.07 2.43 5.32
CA ALA A 921 -24.94 1.34 4.87
C ALA A 921 -24.58 0.00 5.53
N THR A 922 -23.29 -0.26 5.78
CA THR A 922 -22.85 -1.44 6.55
C THR A 922 -23.19 -1.31 8.04
N GLY A 923 -22.98 -0.15 8.65
CA GLY A 923 -23.36 0.08 10.05
C GLY A 923 -24.86 -0.07 10.30
N GLU A 924 -25.69 0.44 9.38
CA GLU A 924 -27.15 0.27 9.40
C GLU A 924 -27.55 -1.20 9.16
N LEU A 925 -26.87 -1.90 8.25
CA LEU A 925 -27.09 -3.33 8.00
C LEU A 925 -26.84 -4.15 9.28
N THR A 926 -25.69 -3.97 9.93
CA THR A 926 -25.32 -4.67 11.16
C THR A 926 -26.28 -4.34 12.30
N ALA A 927 -26.65 -3.07 12.49
CA ALA A 927 -27.68 -2.70 13.47
C ALA A 927 -29.03 -3.39 13.17
N SER A 928 -29.46 -3.43 11.91
CA SER A 928 -30.71 -4.09 11.50
C SER A 928 -30.71 -5.62 11.63
N ILE A 929 -29.54 -6.25 11.84
CA ILE A 929 -29.40 -7.66 12.22
C ILE A 929 -29.54 -7.79 13.75
N ILE A 930 -28.78 -7.00 14.50
CA ILE A 930 -28.77 -7.05 15.98
C ILE A 930 -30.16 -6.71 16.56
N GLU A 931 -30.86 -5.74 15.96
CA GLU A 931 -32.22 -5.34 16.34
C GLU A 931 -33.29 -6.38 15.96
N SER A 932 -33.03 -7.27 14.99
CA SER A 932 -33.96 -8.35 14.63
C SER A 932 -33.66 -9.69 15.30
N HIS A 933 -32.42 -9.93 15.74
CA HIS A 933 -32.04 -11.19 16.35
C HIS A 933 -32.59 -11.32 17.79
N PRO A 934 -33.35 -12.38 18.15
CA PRO A 934 -34.13 -12.46 19.40
C PRO A 934 -33.36 -12.30 20.71
N LYS A 935 -32.01 -12.45 20.70
CA LYS A 935 -31.16 -12.26 21.88
C LYS A 935 -30.21 -11.06 21.81
N TRP A 936 -29.69 -10.72 20.63
CA TRP A 936 -28.51 -9.82 20.58
C TRP A 936 -28.86 -8.37 20.95
N GLN A 937 -30.08 -7.91 20.68
CA GLN A 937 -30.54 -6.60 21.11
C GLN A 937 -30.42 -6.38 22.63
N SER A 938 -30.55 -7.44 23.44
CA SER A 938 -30.49 -7.38 24.91
C SER A 938 -29.15 -7.85 25.49
N CYS A 939 -28.45 -8.81 24.85
CA CYS A 939 -27.25 -9.45 25.40
C CYS A 939 -25.91 -8.99 24.80
N ALA A 940 -25.90 -8.42 23.60
CA ALA A 940 -24.64 -8.11 22.90
C ALA A 940 -24.19 -6.66 23.15
N HIS A 941 -22.88 -6.48 23.33
CA HIS A 941 -22.26 -5.16 23.35
C HIS A 941 -22.19 -4.61 21.92
N GLN A 942 -22.46 -3.32 21.72
CA GLN A 942 -22.34 -2.68 20.40
C GLN A 942 -21.54 -1.38 20.54
N GLN A 943 -20.52 -1.19 19.69
CA GLN A 943 -19.74 0.04 19.64
C GLN A 943 -19.64 0.55 18.20
N TYR A 944 -20.16 1.76 18.00
CA TYR A 944 -20.19 2.44 16.71
C TYR A 944 -19.06 3.48 16.62
N TYR A 945 -18.42 3.62 15.46
CA TYR A 945 -17.25 4.48 15.26
C TYR A 945 -17.46 5.54 14.17
N PHE A 946 -16.76 6.67 14.26
CA PHE A 946 -16.68 7.62 13.14
C PHE A 946 -15.55 7.20 12.18
N GLY A 947 -15.90 7.05 10.90
CA GLY A 947 -14.96 7.06 9.79
C GLY A 947 -14.55 8.48 9.41
N TYR A 948 -14.77 8.85 8.14
CA TYR A 948 -14.24 10.10 7.58
C TYR A 948 -14.93 11.38 8.09
N GLN A 949 -16.02 11.29 8.88
CA GLN A 949 -16.66 12.46 9.50
C GLN A 949 -15.71 13.25 10.43
N LYS A 950 -14.65 12.60 10.92
CA LYS A 950 -13.70 13.18 11.89
C LYS A 950 -12.22 13.09 11.48
N TRP A 951 -11.92 12.79 10.22
CA TRP A 951 -10.54 12.66 9.71
C TRP A 951 -9.62 13.88 9.90
N MET A 952 -10.20 15.07 10.13
CA MET A 952 -9.50 16.35 10.33
C MET A 952 -9.48 16.80 11.80
N TRP A 953 -10.07 16.02 12.72
CA TRP A 953 -10.02 16.31 14.16
C TRP A 953 -8.64 15.95 14.73
N THR A 954 -8.36 16.35 15.98
CA THR A 954 -7.08 16.07 16.67
C THR A 954 -6.98 14.60 17.08
N PRO A 955 -5.86 13.89 16.79
CA PRO A 955 -5.61 12.51 17.22
C PRO A 955 -5.98 12.21 18.68
N ASP A 956 -6.74 11.13 18.90
CA ASP A 956 -7.29 10.71 20.20
C ASP A 956 -6.82 9.32 20.66
N LEU A 957 -6.06 8.57 19.85
CA LEU A 957 -5.49 7.28 20.26
C LEU A 957 -4.36 7.45 21.30
N PRO A 958 -4.24 6.52 22.27
CA PRO A 958 -3.08 6.46 23.17
C PRO A 958 -1.76 6.38 22.38
N PRO A 959 -0.66 7.03 22.80
CA PRO A 959 0.57 7.13 22.00
C PRO A 959 1.15 5.79 21.53
N THR A 960 1.09 4.75 22.35
CA THR A 960 1.53 3.39 22.00
C THR A 960 0.70 2.77 20.87
N VAL A 961 -0.62 3.01 20.87
CA VAL A 961 -1.54 2.46 19.88
C VAL A 961 -1.61 3.31 18.62
N ALA A 962 -1.39 4.62 18.72
CA ALA A 962 -1.10 5.48 17.57
C ALA A 962 0.20 5.05 16.87
N GLN A 963 1.26 4.71 17.62
CA GLN A 963 2.49 4.13 17.07
C GLN A 963 2.25 2.73 16.46
N PHE A 964 1.44 1.88 17.10
CA PHE A 964 1.08 0.57 16.55
C PHE A 964 0.29 0.67 15.25
N GLN A 965 -0.81 1.43 15.23
CA GLN A 965 -1.62 1.68 14.03
C GLN A 965 -0.73 2.19 12.89
N ARG A 966 0.18 3.12 13.21
CA ARG A 966 1.11 3.69 12.24
C ARG A 966 2.13 2.67 11.72
N TYR A 967 2.71 1.83 12.57
CA TYR A 967 3.61 0.75 12.11
C TYR A 967 2.89 -0.30 11.26
N LEU A 968 1.73 -0.77 11.71
CA LEU A 968 0.85 -1.68 10.97
C LEU A 968 0.56 -1.11 9.58
N TRP A 969 0.20 0.18 9.51
CA TRP A 969 -0.05 0.88 8.26
C TRP A 969 1.18 0.91 7.33
N LEU A 970 2.40 1.14 7.84
CA LEU A 970 3.63 1.03 7.02
C LEU A 970 3.84 -0.40 6.48
N ARG A 971 3.41 -1.43 7.20
CA ARG A 971 3.48 -2.84 6.77
C ARG A 971 2.45 -3.15 5.68
N GLU A 972 1.24 -2.63 5.80
CA GLU A 972 0.15 -2.78 4.81
C GLU A 972 0.51 -2.17 3.45
N PHE A 973 1.22 -1.04 3.41
CA PHE A 973 1.60 -0.37 2.16
C PHE A 973 2.31 -1.31 1.16
N ALA A 974 3.14 -2.23 1.64
CA ALA A 974 3.85 -3.18 0.77
C ALA A 974 2.93 -4.27 0.16
N GLY A 975 1.75 -4.51 0.73
CA GLY A 975 0.72 -5.35 0.11
C GLY A 975 0.06 -4.69 -1.10
N ILE A 976 0.05 -3.36 -1.16
CA ILE A 976 -0.72 -2.56 -2.15
C ILE A 976 0.13 -1.93 -3.24
N MET A 977 1.33 -1.43 -2.93
CA MET A 977 2.16 -0.72 -3.91
C MET A 977 2.58 -1.63 -5.06
N ASP A 978 2.32 -1.23 -6.32
CA ASP A 978 3.01 -1.86 -7.47
C ASP A 978 4.44 -1.29 -7.51
N PRO A 979 5.49 -2.10 -7.67
CA PRO A 979 6.87 -1.61 -7.76
C PRO A 979 7.12 -0.65 -8.95
N ARG A 980 6.13 -0.41 -9.82
CA ARG A 980 6.20 0.54 -10.95
C ARG A 980 5.21 1.71 -10.85
N ASN A 981 4.43 1.85 -9.77
CA ASN A 981 3.55 3.01 -9.59
C ASN A 981 3.57 3.52 -8.14
N SER A 982 3.92 4.79 -7.96
CA SER A 982 4.38 5.36 -6.69
C SER A 982 3.31 6.19 -5.95
N SER A 983 2.09 6.28 -6.47
CA SER A 983 0.91 6.77 -5.74
C SER A 983 -0.36 6.13 -6.30
N ASN A 984 -1.19 5.59 -5.43
CA ASN A 984 -2.42 4.88 -5.76
C ASN A 984 -3.65 5.44 -5.01
N GLY A 985 -3.48 6.52 -4.24
CA GLY A 985 -4.49 7.13 -3.38
C GLY A 985 -4.47 6.64 -1.93
N TRP A 986 -3.82 5.51 -1.64
CA TRP A 986 -3.73 4.94 -0.29
C TRP A 986 -2.92 5.81 0.67
N ASP A 987 -1.96 6.57 0.14
CA ASP A 987 -1.22 7.62 0.84
C ASP A 987 -2.10 8.73 1.44
N PHE A 988 -3.35 8.85 0.99
CA PHE A 988 -4.34 9.73 1.61
C PHE A 988 -4.80 9.22 2.99
N HIS A 989 -5.11 7.92 3.12
CA HIS A 989 -5.67 7.34 4.35
C HIS A 989 -4.70 7.47 5.54
N ALA A 990 -3.39 7.64 5.28
CA ALA A 990 -2.37 7.96 6.27
C ALA A 990 -2.65 9.22 7.12
N LYS A 991 -3.56 10.10 6.66
CA LYS A 991 -4.03 11.27 7.43
C LYS A 991 -4.89 10.89 8.63
N GLN A 992 -5.59 9.75 8.59
CA GLN A 992 -6.47 9.28 9.67
C GLN A 992 -5.68 8.85 10.90
N LEU A 993 -4.47 8.30 10.71
CA LEU A 993 -3.66 7.67 11.76
C LEU A 993 -3.55 8.49 13.05
N GLY A 994 -3.62 7.78 14.18
CA GLY A 994 -3.73 8.37 15.51
C GLY A 994 -5.17 8.66 15.95
N ARG A 995 -6.19 8.26 15.17
CA ARG A 995 -7.61 8.53 15.47
C ARG A 995 -8.44 7.26 15.56
N MET A 996 -9.35 7.21 16.52
CA MET A 996 -10.35 6.15 16.67
C MET A 996 -11.57 6.61 17.47
N TYR A 997 -12.26 7.66 16.99
CA TYR A 997 -13.40 8.22 17.71
C TYR A 997 -14.58 7.24 17.78
N LYS A 998 -14.91 6.84 19.01
CA LYS A 998 -16.19 6.19 19.32
C LYS A 998 -17.35 7.19 19.13
N SER A 999 -18.45 6.74 18.54
CA SER A 999 -19.70 7.50 18.40
C SER A 999 -20.63 7.24 19.58
N ARG A 1000 -21.03 5.98 19.77
CA ARG A 1000 -21.91 5.52 20.84
C ARG A 1000 -21.61 4.07 21.18
N ILE A 1001 -21.96 3.71 22.42
CA ILE A 1001 -21.88 2.35 22.94
C ILE A 1001 -23.28 1.96 23.39
N ILE A 1002 -23.72 0.74 23.08
CA ILE A 1002 -24.89 0.09 23.66
C ILE A 1002 -24.36 -1.07 24.50
N THR A 1003 -24.58 -0.99 25.81
CA THR A 1003 -24.14 -2.01 26.77
C THR A 1003 -25.20 -3.12 26.91
N PRO A 1004 -24.80 -4.38 27.14
CA PRO A 1004 -25.73 -5.45 27.44
C PRO A 1004 -26.66 -5.12 28.63
N SER A 1005 -27.91 -5.54 28.51
CA SER A 1005 -28.92 -5.53 29.58
C SER A 1005 -28.99 -6.86 30.35
N VAL A 1006 -28.43 -7.93 29.79
CA VAL A 1006 -28.22 -9.24 30.42
C VAL A 1006 -26.76 -9.66 30.30
N THR A 1007 -26.29 -10.56 31.16
CA THR A 1007 -24.87 -10.95 31.26
C THR A 1007 -24.43 -12.06 30.31
N SER A 1008 -25.36 -12.71 29.60
CA SER A 1008 -25.12 -13.87 28.73
C SER A 1008 -26.00 -13.81 27.47
N CYS A 1009 -25.45 -14.24 26.33
CA CYS A 1009 -26.18 -14.54 25.10
C CYS A 1009 -26.61 -16.01 24.95
N LEU A 1010 -26.21 -16.89 25.88
CA LEU A 1010 -26.74 -18.25 26.04
C LEU A 1010 -28.04 -18.23 26.84
#